data_AF-A0A1V6YKU0-F1
#
_entry.id   AF-A0A1V6YKU0-F1
#
_cell.length_a   1.000
_cell.length_b   1.000
_cell.length_c   1.000
_cell.angle_alpha   90.00
_cell.angle_beta   90.00
_cell.angle_gamma   90.00
#
_symmetry.space_group_name_H-M   'P 1'
#
loop_
_entity.id
_entity.type
_entity.pdbx_description
1 polymer ?
#
loop_
_entity_poly.entity_id
_entity_poly.type
_entity_poly.pdbx_seq_one_letter_code
_entity_poly.pdbx_strand_id
1 'polypeptide(L)'
;MLRQSMARAFRSACAYQFLSPKPSTHFQAASLAAQTSRSYSTLGPQLFTRWTTSLRSQIAPLRQPRLQSRLSFHPPFTSNRRTFFSSHKSPYQQRQNQYNRFRGSARQPLAFRLVQNAKPHHFVIIGVGISGLYLYNTEIVEMTGRRRFNCVSRHQELNMGEESYRDVLNAERGKILPHNHPLTRMVDGVLQRLIPQVDIEGADWKVHVIKDDGMVNAFVLPGGKVFVYTGILPICKDEDGLAAVLGHEIAHVVAHHPAERMSNSFITLGAVFAISFLFDVSGQFSSFLLNLTYSLPNSRTQEAEADNIGLMMMSKACFKPEAAVKLWARMHEQEKQAPPQFMSTHPKSYNRMEAIQGWLDKAEATYEENGCSSVKGYTPKIARHNSSIHSLTFNPFDIQSHLLRTRPNIMSLSIPGPSQAGLFKPGYQSHDAEDGAVIRNIEACQAISGTVQTSLGPYGRNKIVINHLQKMILTSDAATILRELDVVHPAAKLLVMASQQQDAEMGDGTNLVIVLAGELLKKAEELIRMGLKTSDIVSGYEKAQNYALKVLEDLEVDRLQEMRSATELSKALRTVVASKQSGTEDALAALVAEAVLAVLPKNPANFNVDNVRVVKIMGGSLEQSKVVKGMVFPREPDGTIKKATKAKVGVFSCPIDISQTETKGTVLLKNAQEMMDFTSGEEDRLEIAIKELYDSGLRVVVAGSTVGDLAMHYLNRFNILVIKILSKFELRRLCRVVGATPLARLGAPMPDEMGQIDVVETTEIGGDRVTVFRQEDVNAITRTATIVLRGATQNHLEDVERAIDDGVNVVKAITKDPRLVPGAGATEIELIERISSFADRTPGLPQYAIRKFAEAFEVVPRTLAESAGLDATEVLSRLYTAHHRASAPGESSSEGDDEEGSSEEEEPYWTTGVDLEIGDSDGTLDTAEEGILDLMATKMSAIRLASEAARTVLSVDQIIVSRQAGGPKPPQGGGDWDQD
;
A
#
# COMPACT_ATOMS: atom_id res chain seq x y z
N MET A 1 -39.90 45.37 21.13
CA MET A 1 -38.93 45.09 22.23
C MET A 1 -38.52 43.62 22.33
N LEU A 2 -39.43 42.63 22.44
CA LEU A 2 -39.05 41.19 22.59
C LEU A 2 -38.05 40.64 21.53
N ARG A 3 -38.04 41.14 20.28
CA ARG A 3 -37.03 40.79 19.27
C ARG A 3 -35.59 41.18 19.65
N GLN A 4 -35.36 42.18 20.51
CA GLN A 4 -34.02 42.67 20.87
C GLN A 4 -33.42 41.98 22.10
N SER A 5 -34.24 41.46 23.03
CA SER A 5 -33.72 40.75 24.22
C SER A 5 -33.16 39.38 23.88
N MET A 6 -33.90 38.56 23.12
CA MET A 6 -33.41 37.25 22.65
C MET A 6 -32.16 37.36 21.77
N ALA A 7 -32.07 38.40 20.94
CA ALA A 7 -30.91 38.63 20.06
C ALA A 7 -29.61 38.92 20.83
N ARG A 8 -29.67 39.53 22.02
CA ARG A 8 -28.49 39.72 22.88
C ARG A 8 -28.06 38.44 23.60
N ALA A 9 -29.02 37.64 24.07
CA ALA A 9 -28.74 36.40 24.80
C ALA A 9 -27.95 35.39 23.94
N PHE A 10 -28.37 35.16 22.69
CA PHE A 10 -27.71 34.19 21.81
C PHE A 10 -26.36 34.68 21.25
N ARG A 11 -26.20 35.98 20.96
CA ARG A 11 -24.90 36.51 20.50
C ARG A 11 -23.79 36.44 21.54
N SER A 12 -24.14 36.39 22.83
CA SER A 12 -23.15 36.26 23.91
C SER A 12 -22.51 34.86 24.01
N ALA A 13 -23.13 33.82 23.44
CA ALA A 13 -22.68 32.44 23.61
C ALA A 13 -21.39 32.12 22.81
N CYS A 14 -21.23 32.70 21.62
CA CYS A 14 -20.07 32.45 20.75
C CYS A 14 -18.85 33.32 21.09
N ALA A 15 -18.92 34.17 22.12
CA ALA A 15 -17.87 35.15 22.46
C ALA A 15 -17.07 34.78 23.73
N TYR A 16 -17.44 33.69 24.43
CA TYR A 16 -16.95 33.39 25.79
C TYR A 16 -16.07 32.13 25.85
N GLN A 17 -15.00 32.06 25.04
CA GLN A 17 -14.09 30.90 25.08
C GLN A 17 -12.59 31.15 24.80
N PHE A 18 -12.11 32.40 24.91
CA PHE A 18 -10.67 32.69 24.94
C PHE A 18 -10.30 33.69 26.04
N LEU A 19 -9.85 33.17 27.19
CA LEU A 19 -9.14 33.91 28.24
C LEU A 19 -8.03 33.01 28.81
N SER A 20 -6.83 33.56 28.96
CA SER A 20 -5.61 32.82 29.33
C SER A 20 -5.44 32.62 30.84
N PRO A 21 -4.82 31.50 31.25
CA PRO A 21 -4.06 31.42 32.49
C PRO A 21 -2.55 31.10 32.24
N LYS A 22 -1.68 31.69 33.07
CA LYS A 22 -0.36 31.14 33.44
C LYS A 22 -0.40 30.68 34.93
N PRO A 23 0.70 30.24 35.59
CA PRO A 23 0.95 28.81 35.75
C PRO A 23 1.17 28.33 37.19
N SER A 24 0.89 27.06 37.52
CA SER A 24 1.32 26.45 38.79
C SER A 24 1.33 24.90 38.84
N THR A 25 2.54 24.34 38.92
CA THR A 25 2.99 23.23 39.80
C THR A 25 2.18 21.92 39.97
N HIS A 26 2.83 20.78 39.61
CA HIS A 26 2.77 19.41 40.20
C HIS A 26 1.38 18.75 40.47
N PHE A 27 1.04 17.58 39.89
CA PHE A 27 1.60 16.26 40.29
C PHE A 27 1.28 15.11 39.28
N GLN A 28 1.92 13.96 39.53
CA GLN A 28 2.00 12.65 38.85
C GLN A 28 0.77 12.01 38.10
N ALA A 29 1.10 11.46 36.91
CA ALA A 29 0.94 10.05 36.48
C ALA A 29 -0.41 9.42 36.02
N ALA A 30 -0.25 8.18 35.52
CA ALA A 30 -1.24 7.12 35.23
C ALA A 30 -2.03 7.16 33.90
N SER A 31 -1.45 6.51 32.87
CA SER A 31 -2.18 5.94 31.72
C SER A 31 -2.78 4.58 32.05
N LEU A 32 -3.97 4.25 31.52
CA LEU A 32 -4.26 2.90 30.98
C LEU A 32 -5.55 2.86 30.16
N ALA A 33 -5.58 2.00 29.14
CA ALA A 33 -6.72 1.76 28.28
C ALA A 33 -7.24 0.32 28.41
N ALA A 34 -8.56 0.16 28.26
CA ALA A 34 -9.31 -1.08 28.22
C ALA A 34 -10.60 -0.80 27.40
N GLN A 35 -11.19 -1.72 26.62
CA GLN A 35 -11.06 -3.18 26.63
C GLN A 35 -11.35 -3.80 25.23
N THR A 36 -10.80 -5.00 25.02
CA THR A 36 -11.29 -6.16 24.23
C THR A 36 -12.79 -6.20 23.86
N SER A 37 -13.30 -7.02 22.93
CA SER A 37 -12.79 -7.81 21.77
C SER A 37 -14.00 -8.57 21.16
N ARG A 38 -13.88 -9.19 19.99
CA ARG A 38 -14.76 -10.32 19.58
C ARG A 38 -13.99 -11.35 18.76
N SER A 39 -14.35 -12.62 18.94
CA SER A 39 -13.67 -13.79 18.39
C SER A 39 -14.44 -14.46 17.26
N TYR A 40 -13.71 -15.14 16.39
CA TYR A 40 -14.21 -16.22 15.54
C TYR A 40 -13.32 -17.45 15.73
N SER A 41 -13.91 -18.63 15.82
CA SER A 41 -13.22 -19.91 16.03
C SER A 41 -13.15 -20.74 14.75
N THR A 42 -11.98 -21.29 14.47
CA THR A 42 -11.71 -22.20 13.35
C THR A 42 -12.15 -23.64 13.67
N LEU A 43 -12.56 -24.40 12.65
CA LEU A 43 -12.48 -25.87 12.65
C LEU A 43 -11.94 -26.37 11.31
N GLY A 44 -11.19 -27.46 11.36
CA GLY A 44 -10.40 -28.00 10.24
C GLY A 44 -11.11 -29.09 9.40
N PRO A 45 -10.41 -29.65 8.40
CA PRO A 45 -11.04 -30.32 7.27
C PRO A 45 -10.99 -31.86 7.33
N GLN A 46 -11.90 -32.51 6.59
CA GLN A 46 -11.66 -33.87 6.05
C GLN A 46 -12.17 -34.04 4.62
N LEU A 47 -11.42 -34.86 3.90
CA LEU A 47 -11.58 -35.36 2.53
C LEU A 47 -13.01 -35.79 2.17
N PHE A 48 -13.39 -35.59 0.91
CA PHE A 48 -14.23 -36.56 0.20
C PHE A 48 -13.92 -36.62 -1.30
N THR A 49 -13.47 -37.77 -1.76
CA THR A 49 -13.41 -38.12 -3.18
C THR A 49 -14.53 -39.09 -3.55
N ARG A 50 -14.87 -39.07 -4.85
CA ARG A 50 -15.29 -40.23 -5.66
C ARG A 50 -16.80 -40.49 -5.85
N TRP A 51 -17.25 -40.07 -7.04
CA TRP A 51 -18.08 -40.79 -8.02
C TRP A 51 -19.50 -41.25 -7.65
N THR A 52 -20.41 -41.01 -8.59
CA THR A 52 -21.73 -41.62 -8.67
C THR A 52 -21.68 -42.99 -9.35
N THR A 53 -22.40 -43.97 -8.83
CA THR A 53 -22.69 -45.24 -9.52
C THR A 53 -24.14 -45.65 -9.26
N SER A 54 -24.89 -45.98 -10.32
CA SER A 54 -26.24 -46.53 -10.22
C SER A 54 -26.45 -47.60 -11.27
N LEU A 55 -26.46 -48.87 -10.86
CA LEU A 55 -26.93 -49.98 -11.68
C LEU A 55 -27.35 -51.19 -10.81
N ARG A 56 -28.67 -51.45 -10.83
CA ARG A 56 -29.39 -52.73 -10.61
C ARG A 56 -28.78 -53.86 -9.75
N SER A 57 -29.59 -54.28 -8.76
CA SER A 57 -29.95 -55.69 -8.47
C SER A 57 -28.88 -56.60 -7.83
N GLN A 58 -29.19 -57.70 -7.10
CA GLN A 58 -30.47 -58.30 -6.67
C GLN A 58 -30.25 -59.23 -5.44
N ILE A 59 -31.36 -59.74 -4.85
CA ILE A 59 -31.43 -60.91 -3.93
C ILE A 59 -31.00 -60.66 -2.46
N ALA A 60 -31.60 -61.46 -1.56
CA ALA A 60 -31.56 -61.42 -0.08
C ALA A 60 -31.57 -62.91 0.43
N PRO A 61 -32.04 -63.37 1.63
CA PRO A 61 -32.76 -62.71 2.74
C PRO A 61 -32.36 -63.18 4.18
N LEU A 62 -33.28 -62.96 5.14
CA LEU A 62 -33.34 -63.41 6.55
C LEU A 62 -32.59 -62.51 7.57
N ARG A 63 -33.13 -62.20 8.77
CA ARG A 63 -34.29 -62.76 9.49
C ARG A 63 -35.17 -61.65 10.13
N GLN A 64 -36.42 -62.00 10.44
CA GLN A 64 -37.56 -61.16 10.91
C GLN A 64 -37.70 -61.07 12.46
N PRO A 65 -38.72 -60.38 13.05
CA PRO A 65 -39.48 -59.16 12.66
C PRO A 65 -39.79 -58.20 13.87
N ARG A 66 -40.51 -57.08 13.61
CA ARG A 66 -41.58 -56.58 14.51
C ARG A 66 -42.57 -55.64 13.79
N LEU A 67 -43.87 -55.85 14.00
CA LEU A 67 -45.00 -55.02 13.52
C LEU A 67 -45.51 -54.13 14.69
N GLN A 68 -45.88 -52.86 14.46
CA GLN A 68 -47.25 -52.33 14.24
C GLN A 68 -48.34 -52.86 15.21
N SER A 69 -49.30 -52.06 15.73
CA SER A 69 -49.46 -50.58 15.79
C SER A 69 -50.65 -50.17 16.70
N ARG A 70 -50.83 -48.86 16.96
CA ARG A 70 -52.08 -48.13 17.36
C ARG A 70 -52.72 -48.34 18.76
N LEU A 71 -52.73 -47.21 19.50
CA LEU A 71 -53.89 -46.52 20.14
C LEU A 71 -54.68 -47.13 21.34
N SER A 72 -54.45 -46.51 22.52
CA SER A 72 -55.42 -45.95 23.51
C SER A 72 -56.57 -46.77 24.13
N PHE A 73 -56.65 -46.79 25.49
CA PHE A 73 -57.71 -46.11 26.31
C PHE A 73 -57.42 -46.21 27.85
N HIS A 74 -58.18 -45.46 28.68
CA HIS A 74 -58.14 -45.35 30.18
C HIS A 74 -59.53 -45.76 30.80
N PRO A 75 -59.86 -45.68 32.14
CA PRO A 75 -59.08 -45.32 33.35
C PRO A 75 -58.93 -46.45 34.46
N PRO A 76 -59.81 -46.73 35.48
CA PRO A 76 -60.25 -45.95 36.68
C PRO A 76 -60.18 -46.64 38.11
N PHE A 77 -60.54 -45.89 39.18
CA PHE A 77 -60.96 -46.27 40.58
C PHE A 77 -59.92 -46.86 41.60
N THR A 78 -59.49 -46.19 42.71
CA THR A 78 -60.06 -45.84 44.07
C THR A 78 -60.00 -46.96 45.15
N SER A 79 -60.04 -46.78 46.50
CA SER A 79 -60.56 -45.67 47.38
C SER A 79 -60.04 -45.69 48.85
N ASN A 80 -60.27 -44.58 49.61
CA ASN A 80 -60.45 -44.50 51.10
C ASN A 80 -59.23 -44.78 52.06
N ARG A 81 -59.16 -44.32 53.34
CA ARG A 81 -60.07 -43.54 54.24
C ARG A 81 -59.32 -42.81 55.42
N ARG A 82 -59.85 -41.64 55.86
CA ARG A 82 -59.86 -41.02 57.23
C ARG A 82 -58.59 -40.87 58.11
N THR A 83 -58.33 -39.62 58.55
CA THR A 83 -58.08 -39.19 59.97
C THR A 83 -58.59 -37.75 60.17
N PHE A 84 -58.65 -37.23 61.41
CA PHE A 84 -59.22 -35.90 61.76
C PHE A 84 -58.51 -35.30 63.00
N PHE A 85 -58.37 -33.96 63.07
CA PHE A 85 -57.64 -33.18 64.10
C PHE A 85 -56.10 -33.47 64.14
N SER A 86 -55.19 -32.55 64.43
CA SER A 86 -55.22 -31.09 64.69
C SER A 86 -53.78 -30.52 64.51
N SER A 87 -53.47 -29.22 64.39
CA SER A 87 -54.28 -27.98 64.27
C SER A 87 -53.46 -26.89 63.52
N HIS A 88 -53.89 -25.62 63.56
CA HIS A 88 -53.09 -24.40 63.31
C HIS A 88 -52.22 -24.35 62.04
N LYS A 89 -52.89 -24.32 60.88
CA LYS A 89 -52.51 -23.43 59.77
C LYS A 89 -53.72 -22.63 59.31
N SER A 90 -53.51 -21.35 59.01
CA SER A 90 -54.42 -20.49 58.25
C SER A 90 -53.56 -19.63 57.30
N PRO A 91 -53.97 -19.33 56.05
CA PRO A 91 -53.02 -19.11 54.96
C PRO A 91 -53.01 -17.70 54.37
N TYR A 92 -51.98 -17.40 53.56
CA TYR A 92 -52.12 -16.49 52.43
C TYR A 92 -51.48 -17.05 51.16
N GLN A 93 -51.90 -16.51 50.02
CA GLN A 93 -51.91 -17.17 48.71
C GLN A 93 -50.54 -17.27 48.02
N GLN A 94 -50.41 -18.27 47.13
CA GLN A 94 -49.35 -18.28 46.11
C GLN A 94 -49.51 -17.09 45.14
N ARG A 95 -48.42 -16.43 44.81
CA ARG A 95 -48.25 -15.69 43.55
C ARG A 95 -46.84 -15.89 43.01
N GLN A 96 -46.71 -15.90 41.69
CA GLN A 96 -45.43 -15.99 40.99
C GLN A 96 -44.70 -14.65 41.13
N ASN A 97 -43.49 -14.64 41.70
CA ASN A 97 -42.64 -13.46 41.70
C ASN A 97 -41.69 -13.49 40.50
N GLN A 98 -41.93 -12.56 39.58
CA GLN A 98 -41.18 -12.37 38.34
C GLN A 98 -39.87 -11.61 38.63
N TYR A 99 -38.77 -11.99 37.96
CA TYR A 99 -37.45 -11.36 38.17
C TYR A 99 -37.45 -9.88 37.78
N ASN A 100 -37.36 -8.98 38.77
CA ASN A 100 -37.16 -7.55 38.53
C ASN A 100 -35.68 -7.16 38.62
N ARG A 101 -35.16 -6.65 37.51
CA ARG A 101 -33.73 -6.44 37.22
C ARG A 101 -33.27 -5.07 37.71
N PHE A 102 -32.77 -4.98 38.94
CA PHE A 102 -32.23 -3.72 39.48
C PHE A 102 -30.97 -3.28 38.71
N ARG A 103 -31.02 -2.07 38.12
CA ARG A 103 -29.89 -1.43 37.44
C ARG A 103 -29.09 -0.57 38.42
N GLY A 104 -27.83 -0.94 38.68
CA GLY A 104 -26.87 -0.07 39.35
C GLY A 104 -26.48 1.13 38.48
N SER A 105 -26.34 2.32 39.09
CA SER A 105 -26.12 3.58 38.36
C SER A 105 -24.65 3.80 38.00
N ALA A 106 -24.24 3.47 36.78
CA ALA A 106 -23.09 4.11 36.15
C ALA A 106 -23.37 5.63 36.00
N ARG A 107 -22.39 6.49 36.34
CA ARG A 107 -22.49 7.94 36.11
C ARG A 107 -22.28 8.25 34.62
N GLN A 108 -23.34 8.09 33.83
CA GLN A 108 -23.38 8.56 32.44
C GLN A 108 -23.11 10.07 32.37
N PRO A 109 -22.43 10.57 31.31
CA PRO A 109 -22.24 12.00 31.10
C PRO A 109 -23.58 12.73 30.94
N LEU A 110 -23.61 14.00 31.33
CA LEU A 110 -24.84 14.78 31.56
C LEU A 110 -25.74 14.86 30.30
N ALA A 111 -25.12 14.97 29.11
CA ALA A 111 -25.80 14.96 27.82
C ALA A 111 -26.58 13.64 27.53
N PHE A 112 -26.06 12.48 27.95
CA PHE A 112 -26.70 11.20 27.71
C PHE A 112 -27.99 11.04 28.54
N ARG A 113 -28.00 11.57 29.77
CA ARG A 113 -29.23 11.70 30.58
C ARG A 113 -30.24 12.67 29.98
N LEU A 114 -29.79 13.76 29.35
CA LEU A 114 -30.69 14.71 28.68
C LEU A 114 -31.39 14.04 27.48
N VAL A 115 -30.64 13.30 26.65
CA VAL A 115 -31.20 12.63 25.47
C VAL A 115 -32.07 11.42 25.83
N GLN A 116 -31.71 10.61 26.83
CA GLN A 116 -32.58 9.50 27.28
C GLN A 116 -33.89 9.96 27.94
N ASN A 117 -33.96 11.20 28.45
CA ASN A 117 -35.18 11.81 28.99
C ASN A 117 -35.89 12.75 27.99
N ALA A 118 -35.39 12.88 26.76
CA ALA A 118 -35.94 13.79 25.76
C ALA A 118 -37.29 13.28 25.21
N LYS A 119 -38.39 13.76 25.79
CA LYS A 119 -39.74 13.60 25.23
C LYS A 119 -39.76 14.10 23.77
N PRO A 120 -40.54 13.50 22.85
CA PRO A 120 -40.45 13.75 21.40
C PRO A 120 -40.54 15.23 20.97
N HIS A 121 -41.25 16.08 21.71
CA HIS A 121 -41.29 17.52 21.45
C HIS A 121 -39.93 18.23 21.58
N HIS A 122 -38.96 17.70 22.33
CA HIS A 122 -37.61 18.28 22.37
C HIS A 122 -36.88 18.11 21.04
N PHE A 123 -37.02 16.97 20.37
CA PHE A 123 -36.49 16.76 19.02
C PHE A 123 -37.21 17.65 18.00
N VAL A 124 -38.51 17.90 18.16
CA VAL A 124 -39.23 18.90 17.35
C VAL A 124 -38.70 20.31 17.61
N ILE A 125 -38.48 20.71 18.86
CA ILE A 125 -37.91 22.03 19.20
C ILE A 125 -36.49 22.20 18.65
N ILE A 126 -35.64 21.17 18.74
CA ILE A 126 -34.29 21.18 18.17
C ILE A 126 -34.35 21.24 16.64
N GLY A 127 -35.21 20.43 15.99
CA GLY A 127 -35.40 20.43 14.54
C GLY A 127 -35.95 21.75 14.00
N VAL A 128 -36.89 22.38 14.71
CA VAL A 128 -37.41 23.73 14.42
C VAL A 128 -36.35 24.80 14.67
N GLY A 129 -35.51 24.63 15.71
CA GLY A 129 -34.38 25.52 15.99
C GLY A 129 -33.32 25.50 14.89
N ILE A 130 -32.91 24.31 14.46
CA ILE A 130 -31.95 24.12 13.35
C ILE A 130 -32.56 24.62 12.02
N SER A 131 -33.82 24.30 11.74
CA SER A 131 -34.52 24.80 10.54
C SER A 131 -34.65 26.33 10.54
N GLY A 132 -34.95 26.91 11.71
CA GLY A 132 -35.03 28.36 11.90
C GLY A 132 -33.67 29.04 11.75
N LEU A 133 -32.59 28.43 12.26
CA LEU A 133 -31.21 28.89 12.04
C LEU A 133 -30.85 28.84 10.55
N TYR A 134 -31.16 27.73 9.87
CA TYR A 134 -30.89 27.56 8.44
C TYR A 134 -31.62 28.62 7.60
N LEU A 135 -32.92 28.79 7.83
CA LEU A 135 -33.74 29.78 7.11
C LEU A 135 -33.36 31.22 7.44
N TYR A 136 -32.95 31.53 8.68
CA TYR A 136 -32.53 32.88 9.07
C TYR A 136 -31.18 33.28 8.45
N ASN A 137 -30.27 32.32 8.26
CA ASN A 137 -28.97 32.52 7.64
C ASN A 137 -28.96 32.08 6.15
N THR A 138 -30.14 31.94 5.52
CA THR A 138 -30.25 31.75 4.07
C THR A 138 -30.35 33.12 3.40
N GLU A 139 -29.30 33.50 2.68
CA GLU A 139 -29.23 34.77 1.94
C GLU A 139 -29.23 34.53 0.41
N ILE A 140 -29.35 35.62 -0.34
CA ILE A 140 -29.33 35.62 -1.82
C ILE A 140 -28.05 36.34 -2.27
N VAL A 141 -27.29 35.73 -3.17
CA VAL A 141 -26.10 36.33 -3.79
C VAL A 141 -26.55 37.44 -4.75
N GLU A 142 -26.11 38.67 -4.49
CA GLU A 142 -26.60 39.88 -5.16
C GLU A 142 -26.36 39.87 -6.68
N MET A 143 -25.24 39.29 -7.13
CA MET A 143 -24.84 39.26 -8.54
C MET A 143 -25.48 38.13 -9.37
N THR A 144 -26.06 37.09 -8.74
CA THR A 144 -26.55 35.89 -9.45
C THR A 144 -27.96 35.46 -9.07
N GLY A 145 -28.53 35.97 -7.96
CA GLY A 145 -29.81 35.53 -7.43
C GLY A 145 -29.78 34.13 -6.78
N ARG A 146 -28.61 33.47 -6.69
CA ARG A 146 -28.48 32.16 -6.04
C ARG A 146 -28.77 32.27 -4.54
N ARG A 147 -29.49 31.29 -3.98
CA ARG A 147 -29.63 31.16 -2.52
C ARG A 147 -28.45 30.39 -1.93
N ARG A 148 -27.88 30.87 -0.84
CA ARG A 148 -26.80 30.22 -0.06
C ARG A 148 -27.08 30.28 1.44
N PHE A 149 -26.50 29.35 2.20
CA PHE A 149 -26.44 29.44 3.65
C PHE A 149 -25.12 30.10 4.06
N ASN A 150 -25.18 31.19 4.83
CA ASN A 150 -24.01 31.89 5.33
C ASN A 150 -24.26 32.36 6.77
N CYS A 151 -23.51 31.80 7.73
CA CYS A 151 -23.58 32.15 9.15
C CYS A 151 -22.31 32.88 9.66
N VAL A 152 -21.33 33.12 8.78
CA VAL A 152 -20.12 33.89 9.08
C VAL A 152 -20.39 35.36 8.81
N SER A 153 -20.10 36.23 9.77
CA SER A 153 -20.28 37.68 9.57
C SER A 153 -19.10 38.32 8.82
N ARG A 154 -19.37 39.36 8.02
CA ARG A 154 -18.36 40.11 7.24
C ARG A 154 -17.18 40.61 8.11
N HIS A 155 -17.40 40.94 9.38
CA HIS A 155 -16.31 41.29 10.31
C HIS A 155 -15.42 40.10 10.68
N GLN A 156 -15.96 38.89 10.82
CA GLN A 156 -15.15 37.69 11.06
C GLN A 156 -14.36 37.32 9.80
N GLU A 157 -14.99 37.41 8.63
CA GLU A 157 -14.34 37.16 7.33
C GLU A 157 -13.15 38.11 7.09
N LEU A 158 -13.32 39.41 7.35
CA LEU A 158 -12.23 40.40 7.28
C LEU A 158 -11.12 40.13 8.30
N ASN A 159 -11.44 39.74 9.53
CA ASN A 159 -10.44 39.43 10.56
C ASN A 159 -9.58 38.21 10.16
N MET A 160 -10.20 37.15 9.63
CA MET A 160 -9.47 35.97 9.13
C MET A 160 -8.64 36.29 7.88
N GLY A 161 -9.10 37.21 7.03
CA GLY A 161 -8.33 37.73 5.90
C GLY A 161 -7.06 38.46 6.33
N GLU A 162 -7.13 39.31 7.37
CA GLU A 162 -5.97 40.01 7.95
C GLU A 162 -5.02 39.09 8.74
N GLU A 163 -5.50 37.95 9.25
CA GLU A 163 -4.67 36.90 9.84
C GLU A 163 -3.89 36.15 8.75
N SER A 164 -4.60 35.58 7.77
CA SER A 164 -4.01 34.90 6.60
C SER A 164 -3.04 35.80 5.82
N TYR A 165 -3.31 37.11 5.76
CA TYR A 165 -2.44 38.11 5.15
C TYR A 165 -1.07 38.21 5.84
N ARG A 166 -1.02 38.11 7.18
CA ARG A 166 0.25 38.11 7.93
C ARG A 166 1.03 36.83 7.69
N ASP A 167 0.35 35.69 7.63
CA ASP A 167 1.00 34.40 7.44
C ASP A 167 1.66 34.30 6.06
N VAL A 168 0.98 34.75 5.00
CA VAL A 168 1.58 34.84 3.64
C VAL A 168 2.75 35.82 3.60
N LEU A 169 2.65 36.99 4.26
CA LEU A 169 3.76 37.94 4.37
C LEU A 169 4.95 37.42 5.18
N ASN A 170 4.72 36.53 6.14
CA ASN A 170 5.76 35.87 6.92
C ASN A 170 6.45 34.76 6.11
N ALA A 171 5.67 33.93 5.39
CA ALA A 171 6.17 32.82 4.59
C ALA A 171 6.98 33.29 3.37
N GLU A 172 6.48 34.27 2.62
CA GLU A 172 7.11 34.77 1.37
C GLU A 172 8.05 35.97 1.61
N ARG A 173 8.52 36.12 2.85
CA ARG A 173 9.35 37.23 3.32
C ARG A 173 10.69 37.26 2.59
N GLY A 174 10.81 38.22 1.66
CA GLY A 174 12.00 38.43 0.84
C GLY A 174 11.85 38.05 -0.63
N LYS A 175 10.79 37.33 -1.02
CA LYS A 175 10.44 37.08 -2.44
C LYS A 175 9.54 38.17 -3.05
N ILE A 176 8.88 38.99 -2.22
CA ILE A 176 7.94 40.03 -2.67
C ILE A 176 8.68 41.15 -3.43
N LEU A 177 8.23 41.43 -4.65
CA LEU A 177 8.78 42.46 -5.54
C LEU A 177 8.33 43.87 -5.09
N PRO A 178 9.21 44.88 -5.13
CA PRO A 178 8.88 46.24 -4.70
C PRO A 178 7.85 46.89 -5.64
N HIS A 179 7.04 47.82 -5.11
CA HIS A 179 5.98 48.52 -5.86
C HIS A 179 6.45 49.24 -7.14
N ASN A 180 7.76 49.57 -7.24
CA ASN A 180 8.35 50.19 -8.43
C ASN A 180 8.69 49.20 -9.55
N HIS A 181 8.60 47.89 -9.32
CA HIS A 181 8.92 46.86 -10.31
C HIS A 181 7.89 46.85 -11.45
N PRO A 182 8.30 46.66 -12.72
CA PRO A 182 7.38 46.71 -13.87
C PRO A 182 6.23 45.70 -13.78
N LEU A 183 6.48 44.48 -13.29
CA LEU A 183 5.42 43.48 -13.10
C LEU A 183 4.41 43.90 -12.02
N THR A 184 4.87 44.47 -10.90
CA THR A 184 4.00 44.97 -9.84
C THR A 184 3.12 46.13 -10.34
N ARG A 185 3.67 47.00 -11.18
CA ARG A 185 2.93 48.08 -11.85
C ARG A 185 1.92 47.58 -12.90
N MET A 186 2.22 46.49 -13.60
CA MET A 186 1.28 45.85 -14.53
C MET A 186 0.09 45.23 -13.78
N VAL A 187 0.37 44.47 -12.71
CA VAL A 187 -0.68 43.85 -11.87
C VAL A 187 -1.56 44.92 -11.20
N ASP A 188 -0.95 45.97 -10.64
CA ASP A 188 -1.68 47.12 -10.08
C ASP A 188 -2.50 47.84 -11.17
N GLY A 189 -1.92 48.16 -12.32
CA GLY A 189 -2.63 48.80 -13.44
C GLY A 189 -3.85 48.03 -13.95
N VAL A 190 -3.80 46.68 -13.94
CA VAL A 190 -4.96 45.83 -14.23
C VAL A 190 -5.98 45.87 -13.08
N LEU A 191 -5.52 45.77 -11.84
CA LEU A 191 -6.40 45.77 -10.66
C LEU A 191 -7.15 47.10 -10.48
N GLN A 192 -6.49 48.25 -10.67
CA GLN A 192 -7.11 49.58 -10.60
C GLN A 192 -8.25 49.78 -11.63
N ARG A 193 -8.30 48.97 -12.69
CA ARG A 193 -9.41 48.95 -13.67
C ARG A 193 -10.54 47.98 -13.29
N LEU A 194 -10.24 46.93 -12.53
CA LEU A 194 -11.23 45.94 -12.05
C LEU A 194 -11.95 46.43 -10.79
N ILE A 195 -11.25 47.03 -9.83
CA ILE A 195 -11.83 47.49 -8.54
C ILE A 195 -13.09 48.37 -8.73
N PRO A 196 -13.12 49.38 -9.63
CA PRO A 196 -14.29 50.27 -9.77
C PRO A 196 -15.57 49.59 -10.30
N GLN A 197 -15.50 48.32 -10.71
CA GLN A 197 -16.65 47.55 -11.17
C GLN A 197 -17.35 46.77 -10.03
N VAL A 198 -16.91 46.96 -8.79
CA VAL A 198 -17.26 46.13 -7.64
C VAL A 198 -17.38 46.94 -6.34
N ASP A 199 -18.59 47.02 -5.79
CA ASP A 199 -18.87 47.72 -4.52
C ASP A 199 -18.46 46.89 -3.28
N ILE A 200 -17.17 46.82 -2.96
CA ILE A 200 -16.69 46.21 -1.69
C ILE A 200 -16.49 47.27 -0.60
N GLU A 201 -17.55 47.55 0.17
CA GLU A 201 -17.43 48.33 1.41
C GLU A 201 -16.38 47.71 2.37
N GLY A 202 -15.39 48.50 2.75
CA GLY A 202 -14.40 48.16 3.78
C GLY A 202 -13.14 47.42 3.33
N ALA A 203 -12.88 47.29 2.02
CA ALA A 203 -11.64 46.68 1.52
C ALA A 203 -10.46 47.69 1.45
N ASP A 204 -9.27 47.22 1.82
CA ASP A 204 -7.98 47.93 1.73
C ASP A 204 -7.11 47.21 0.68
N TRP A 205 -7.29 47.61 -0.58
CA TRP A 205 -6.72 46.93 -1.74
C TRP A 205 -5.20 47.07 -1.81
N LYS A 206 -4.48 45.95 -1.79
CA LYS A 206 -3.00 45.91 -1.81
C LYS A 206 -2.49 44.78 -2.69
N VAL A 207 -1.59 45.11 -3.62
CA VAL A 207 -0.94 44.16 -4.55
C VAL A 207 0.44 43.76 -4.05
N HIS A 208 0.67 42.45 -3.98
CA HIS A 208 1.97 41.84 -3.77
C HIS A 208 2.28 40.87 -4.90
N VAL A 209 3.37 41.10 -5.63
CA VAL A 209 3.86 40.14 -6.64
C VAL A 209 5.04 39.38 -6.05
N ILE A 210 4.92 38.07 -5.96
CA ILE A 210 5.92 37.17 -5.37
C ILE A 210 6.80 36.65 -6.52
N LYS A 211 8.12 36.83 -6.40
CA LYS A 211 9.06 36.28 -7.38
C LYS A 211 9.27 34.78 -7.12
N ASP A 212 8.53 33.97 -7.85
CA ASP A 212 8.68 32.52 -7.91
C ASP A 212 8.19 32.07 -9.29
N ASP A 213 9.15 31.72 -10.16
CA ASP A 213 8.90 31.41 -11.56
C ASP A 213 8.45 29.94 -11.76
N GLY A 214 8.59 29.09 -10.73
CA GLY A 214 8.05 27.72 -10.71
C GLY A 214 6.60 27.66 -10.22
N MET A 215 6.20 28.56 -9.33
CA MET A 215 4.84 28.59 -8.78
C MET A 215 3.85 29.27 -9.71
N VAL A 216 3.11 28.45 -10.47
CA VAL A 216 1.92 28.87 -11.23
C VAL A 216 0.74 29.06 -10.27
N ASN A 217 0.56 30.28 -9.75
CA ASN A 217 -0.54 30.62 -8.84
C ASN A 217 -0.88 32.13 -8.78
N ALA A 218 -2.11 32.46 -8.43
CA ALA A 218 -2.57 33.79 -8.01
C ALA A 218 -3.82 33.63 -7.12
N PHE A 219 -4.00 34.50 -6.12
CA PHE A 219 -5.19 34.48 -5.25
C PHE A 219 -5.49 35.85 -4.61
N VAL A 220 -6.72 36.04 -4.13
CA VAL A 220 -7.15 37.24 -3.39
C VAL A 220 -7.75 36.85 -2.04
N LEU A 221 -7.28 37.49 -0.97
CA LEU A 221 -7.82 37.32 0.38
C LEU A 221 -8.97 38.31 0.67
N PRO A 222 -9.93 37.95 1.54
CA PRO A 222 -10.92 38.89 2.06
C PRO A 222 -10.27 40.16 2.61
N GLY A 223 -10.87 41.32 2.32
CA GLY A 223 -10.29 42.63 2.66
C GLY A 223 -9.35 43.21 1.58
N GLY A 224 -9.20 42.57 0.42
CA GLY A 224 -8.60 43.15 -0.79
C GLY A 224 -7.10 42.90 -0.97
N LYS A 225 -6.53 41.89 -0.32
CA LYS A 225 -5.09 41.59 -0.44
C LYS A 225 -4.86 40.64 -1.62
N VAL A 226 -4.16 41.10 -2.65
CA VAL A 226 -3.96 40.40 -3.93
C VAL A 226 -2.54 39.86 -4.00
N PHE A 227 -2.38 38.56 -4.23
CA PHE A 227 -1.09 37.88 -4.37
C PHE A 227 -0.97 37.23 -5.75
N VAL A 228 0.12 37.52 -6.47
CA VAL A 228 0.39 36.98 -7.81
C VAL A 228 1.82 36.44 -7.85
N TYR A 229 2.00 35.17 -8.22
CA TYR A 229 3.33 34.56 -8.37
C TYR A 229 3.81 34.75 -9.81
N THR A 230 5.10 35.01 -10.04
CA THR A 230 5.60 35.32 -11.39
C THR A 230 5.38 34.18 -12.40
N GLY A 231 5.33 32.92 -11.95
CA GLY A 231 5.02 31.74 -12.78
C GLY A 231 3.65 31.75 -13.48
N ILE A 232 2.65 32.53 -13.03
CA ILE A 232 1.34 32.63 -13.74
C ILE A 232 1.42 33.53 -14.99
N LEU A 233 2.34 34.49 -15.00
CA LEU A 233 2.37 35.58 -15.99
C LEU A 233 2.67 35.11 -17.43
N PRO A 234 3.58 34.14 -17.69
CA PRO A 234 3.78 33.56 -19.02
C PRO A 234 2.52 32.91 -19.60
N ILE A 235 1.64 32.36 -18.74
CA ILE A 235 0.36 31.76 -19.16
C ILE A 235 -0.60 32.86 -19.61
N CYS A 236 -0.69 33.97 -18.87
CA CYS A 236 -1.53 35.12 -19.22
C CYS A 236 -1.12 35.78 -20.54
N LYS A 237 0.19 35.95 -20.78
CA LYS A 237 0.84 36.76 -21.84
C LYS A 237 0.53 38.26 -21.79
N ASP A 238 -0.74 38.64 -21.77
CA ASP A 238 -1.22 40.01 -21.93
C ASP A 238 -2.08 40.47 -20.74
N GLU A 239 -2.27 41.79 -20.59
CA GLU A 239 -3.15 42.39 -19.57
C GLU A 239 -4.59 41.85 -19.66
N ASP A 240 -5.15 41.66 -20.87
CA ASP A 240 -6.48 41.07 -21.07
C ASP A 240 -6.56 39.63 -20.49
N GLY A 241 -5.46 38.87 -20.50
CA GLY A 241 -5.38 37.53 -19.92
C GLY A 241 -5.17 37.53 -18.41
N LEU A 242 -4.37 38.48 -17.90
CA LEU A 242 -4.19 38.70 -16.46
C LEU A 242 -5.49 39.20 -15.80
N ALA A 243 -6.27 40.03 -16.49
CA ALA A 243 -7.58 40.49 -16.04
C ALA A 243 -8.60 39.33 -15.90
N ALA A 244 -8.50 38.29 -16.73
CA ALA A 244 -9.34 37.10 -16.59
C ALA A 244 -9.01 36.28 -15.33
N VAL A 245 -7.71 36.11 -15.00
CA VAL A 245 -7.28 35.48 -13.72
C VAL A 245 -7.74 36.31 -12.52
N LEU A 246 -7.39 37.59 -12.49
CA LEU A 246 -7.71 38.46 -11.36
C LEU A 246 -9.22 38.67 -11.19
N GLY A 247 -9.98 38.74 -12.29
CA GLY A 247 -11.45 38.80 -12.26
C GLY A 247 -12.09 37.56 -11.62
N HIS A 248 -11.54 36.36 -11.88
CA HIS A 248 -11.99 35.11 -11.25
C HIS A 248 -11.69 35.10 -9.73
N GLU A 249 -10.47 35.47 -9.33
CA GLU A 249 -10.08 35.50 -7.91
C GLU A 249 -10.86 36.56 -7.11
N ILE A 250 -11.05 37.75 -7.68
CA ILE A 250 -11.89 38.79 -7.07
C ILE A 250 -13.34 38.30 -6.97
N ALA A 251 -13.85 37.61 -7.99
CA ALA A 251 -15.22 37.08 -7.98
C ALA A 251 -15.48 36.09 -6.82
N HIS A 252 -14.50 35.30 -6.38
CA HIS A 252 -14.66 34.44 -5.18
C HIS A 252 -14.84 35.25 -3.89
N VAL A 253 -14.16 36.40 -3.76
CA VAL A 253 -14.29 37.30 -2.61
C VAL A 253 -15.61 38.07 -2.67
N VAL A 254 -16.00 38.57 -3.85
CA VAL A 254 -17.28 39.27 -4.08
C VAL A 254 -18.48 38.36 -3.85
N ALA A 255 -18.40 37.11 -4.33
CA ALA A 255 -19.40 36.09 -4.07
C ALA A 255 -19.26 35.44 -2.69
N HIS A 256 -18.40 35.96 -1.80
CA HIS A 256 -18.21 35.49 -0.41
C HIS A 256 -18.07 33.96 -0.30
N HIS A 257 -17.44 33.32 -1.29
CA HIS A 257 -17.28 31.87 -1.33
C HIS A 257 -16.45 31.31 -0.16
N PRO A 258 -15.45 32.01 0.41
CA PRO A 258 -14.79 31.61 1.66
C PRO A 258 -15.77 31.53 2.84
N ALA A 259 -16.61 32.55 3.06
CA ALA A 259 -17.62 32.55 4.13
C ALA A 259 -18.69 31.47 3.94
N GLU A 260 -19.13 31.22 2.69
CA GLU A 260 -20.04 30.11 2.37
C GLU A 260 -19.38 28.74 2.65
N ARG A 261 -18.11 28.54 2.27
CA ARG A 261 -17.36 27.30 2.54
C ARG A 261 -17.25 27.04 4.05
N MET A 262 -16.89 28.05 4.82
CA MET A 262 -16.80 27.96 6.28
C MET A 262 -18.17 27.75 6.95
N SER A 263 -19.23 28.38 6.43
CA SER A 263 -20.60 28.18 6.90
C SER A 263 -21.08 26.74 6.68
N ASN A 264 -20.75 26.15 5.53
CA ASN A 264 -21.00 24.73 5.25
C ASN A 264 -20.15 23.80 6.14
N SER A 265 -18.89 24.17 6.46
CA SER A 265 -18.05 23.46 7.43
C SER A 265 -18.72 23.34 8.81
N PHE A 266 -19.33 24.41 9.33
CA PHE A 266 -20.07 24.36 10.60
C PHE A 266 -21.27 23.39 10.55
N ILE A 267 -21.98 23.30 9.42
CA ILE A 267 -23.06 22.31 9.22
C ILE A 267 -22.48 20.88 9.20
N THR A 268 -21.42 20.62 8.44
CA THR A 268 -20.83 19.28 8.35
C THR A 268 -20.22 18.82 9.66
N LEU A 269 -19.55 19.71 10.40
CA LEU A 269 -19.00 19.43 11.72
C LEU A 269 -20.13 19.15 12.73
N GLY A 270 -21.21 19.93 12.70
CA GLY A 270 -22.40 19.68 13.53
C GLY A 270 -23.08 18.34 13.22
N ALA A 271 -23.18 17.97 11.94
CA ALA A 271 -23.72 16.69 11.51
C ALA A 271 -22.82 15.51 11.91
N VAL A 272 -21.51 15.61 11.72
CA VAL A 272 -20.53 14.59 12.17
C VAL A 272 -20.57 14.46 13.69
N PHE A 273 -20.62 15.57 14.45
CA PHE A 273 -20.73 15.52 15.90
C PHE A 273 -22.02 14.85 16.38
N ALA A 274 -23.15 15.08 15.69
CA ALA A 274 -24.41 14.38 15.96
C ALA A 274 -24.33 12.88 15.62
N ILE A 275 -23.63 12.49 14.55
CA ILE A 275 -23.40 11.08 14.20
C ILE A 275 -22.47 10.40 15.21
N SER A 276 -21.34 11.02 15.58
CA SER A 276 -20.45 10.52 16.63
C SER A 276 -21.17 10.35 17.97
N PHE A 277 -22.08 11.27 18.33
CA PHE A 277 -22.92 11.18 19.52
C PHE A 277 -23.95 10.04 19.46
N LEU A 278 -24.40 9.64 18.26
CA LEU A 278 -25.34 8.52 18.07
C LEU A 278 -24.65 7.14 18.00
N PHE A 279 -23.38 7.08 17.60
CA PHE A 279 -22.65 5.83 17.36
C PHE A 279 -21.41 5.61 18.25
N ASP A 280 -21.17 6.47 19.24
CA ASP A 280 -20.13 6.36 20.28
C ASP A 280 -18.69 6.18 19.72
N VAL A 281 -18.34 7.00 18.74
CA VAL A 281 -17.00 7.01 18.12
C VAL A 281 -16.10 8.03 18.84
N SER A 282 -14.92 7.59 19.27
CA SER A 282 -14.00 8.35 20.12
C SER A 282 -13.53 9.69 19.53
N GLY A 283 -13.51 10.73 20.37
CA GLY A 283 -13.44 12.14 19.99
C GLY A 283 -12.11 12.70 19.47
N GLN A 284 -11.36 11.98 18.64
CA GLN A 284 -10.23 12.55 17.87
C GLN A 284 -10.67 13.21 16.54
N PHE A 285 -11.93 13.01 16.12
CA PHE A 285 -12.42 13.45 14.81
C PHE A 285 -12.56 14.97 14.63
N SER A 286 -12.74 15.75 15.71
CA SER A 286 -13.15 17.16 15.63
C SER A 286 -12.03 18.09 15.13
N SER A 287 -10.81 17.93 15.63
CA SER A 287 -9.64 18.72 15.18
C SER A 287 -9.21 18.33 13.76
N PHE A 288 -9.22 17.03 13.44
CA PHE A 288 -8.94 16.54 12.10
C PHE A 288 -9.94 17.07 11.06
N LEU A 289 -11.24 17.08 11.37
CA LEU A 289 -12.27 17.58 10.45
C LEU A 289 -12.21 19.09 10.24
N LEU A 290 -11.75 19.87 11.24
CA LEU A 290 -11.54 21.32 11.11
C LEU A 290 -10.40 21.63 10.13
N ASN A 291 -9.24 20.98 10.24
CA ASN A 291 -8.16 21.14 9.26
C ASN A 291 -8.58 20.66 7.86
N LEU A 292 -9.34 19.56 7.78
CA LEU A 292 -9.85 19.05 6.51
C LEU A 292 -10.71 20.10 5.77
N THR A 293 -11.60 20.83 6.45
CA THR A 293 -12.49 21.78 5.77
C THR A 293 -11.83 23.09 5.31
N TYR A 294 -10.67 23.47 5.87
CA TYR A 294 -9.83 24.52 5.25
C TYR A 294 -9.24 24.08 3.90
N SER A 295 -8.88 22.79 3.77
CA SER A 295 -8.24 22.23 2.57
C SER A 295 -9.19 21.89 1.40
N LEU A 296 -10.52 21.96 1.60
CA LEU A 296 -11.47 21.56 0.56
C LEU A 296 -11.52 22.59 -0.60
N PRO A 297 -11.46 22.14 -1.88
CA PRO A 297 -11.61 23.00 -3.04
C PRO A 297 -13.05 23.54 -3.15
N ASN A 298 -13.23 24.60 -3.95
CA ASN A 298 -14.53 25.20 -4.20
C ASN A 298 -15.53 24.21 -4.81
N SER A 299 -16.83 24.43 -4.53
CA SER A 299 -17.90 23.73 -5.25
C SER A 299 -17.85 24.08 -6.74
N ARG A 300 -18.18 23.11 -7.61
CA ARG A 300 -18.34 23.34 -9.06
C ARG A 300 -19.33 24.48 -9.38
N THR A 301 -20.30 24.72 -8.50
CA THR A 301 -21.25 25.84 -8.61
C THR A 301 -20.60 27.19 -8.32
N GLN A 302 -19.68 27.24 -7.35
CA GLN A 302 -18.94 28.45 -6.96
C GLN A 302 -17.87 28.80 -8.01
N GLU A 303 -17.21 27.79 -8.60
CA GLU A 303 -16.29 28.00 -9.73
C GLU A 303 -17.00 28.61 -10.95
N ALA A 304 -18.13 28.02 -11.37
CA ALA A 304 -18.91 28.52 -12.51
C ALA A 304 -19.54 29.91 -12.23
N GLU A 305 -19.88 30.20 -10.98
CA GLU A 305 -20.34 31.53 -10.54
C GLU A 305 -19.21 32.56 -10.59
N ALA A 306 -18.00 32.21 -10.14
CA ALA A 306 -16.83 33.07 -10.20
C ALA A 306 -16.33 33.30 -11.64
N ASP A 307 -16.37 32.29 -12.52
CA ASP A 307 -16.09 32.44 -13.96
C ASP A 307 -17.04 33.47 -14.61
N ASN A 308 -18.34 33.37 -14.35
CA ASN A 308 -19.35 34.27 -14.91
C ASN A 308 -19.19 35.70 -14.38
N ILE A 309 -19.07 35.87 -13.05
CA ILE A 309 -18.86 37.19 -12.43
C ILE A 309 -17.53 37.82 -12.92
N GLY A 310 -16.44 37.04 -12.98
CA GLY A 310 -15.14 37.49 -13.46
C GLY A 310 -15.14 37.90 -14.94
N LEU A 311 -15.82 37.13 -15.80
CA LEU A 311 -16.00 37.45 -17.22
C LEU A 311 -16.79 38.75 -17.43
N MET A 312 -17.89 38.93 -16.69
CA MET A 312 -18.67 40.18 -16.74
C MET A 312 -17.88 41.38 -16.17
N MET A 313 -17.08 41.17 -15.11
CA MET A 313 -16.24 42.20 -14.49
C MET A 313 -15.12 42.67 -15.43
N MET A 314 -14.42 41.75 -16.10
CA MET A 314 -13.36 42.12 -17.05
C MET A 314 -13.93 42.86 -18.28
N SER A 315 -15.12 42.48 -18.77
CA SER A 315 -15.82 43.21 -19.83
C SER A 315 -16.19 44.64 -19.43
N LYS A 316 -16.79 44.84 -18.25
CA LYS A 316 -17.09 46.19 -17.72
C LYS A 316 -15.83 47.04 -17.53
N ALA A 317 -14.72 46.42 -17.13
CA ALA A 317 -13.42 47.07 -16.99
C ALA A 317 -12.69 47.31 -18.33
N CYS A 318 -13.35 47.08 -19.47
CA CYS A 318 -12.82 47.24 -20.83
C CYS A 318 -11.61 46.34 -21.16
N PHE A 319 -11.58 45.12 -20.63
CA PHE A 319 -10.70 44.04 -21.11
C PHE A 319 -11.48 43.11 -22.05
N LYS A 320 -10.78 42.45 -22.98
CA LYS A 320 -11.40 41.59 -24.01
C LYS A 320 -11.90 40.25 -23.44
N PRO A 321 -13.21 39.93 -23.48
CA PRO A 321 -13.71 38.64 -22.95
C PRO A 321 -13.15 37.42 -23.70
N GLU A 322 -12.81 37.54 -25.00
CA GLU A 322 -12.08 36.52 -25.77
C GLU A 322 -10.84 35.95 -25.05
N ALA A 323 -10.16 36.78 -24.24
CA ALA A 323 -8.89 36.41 -23.61
C ALA A 323 -9.07 35.33 -22.53
N ALA A 324 -10.25 35.24 -21.91
CA ALA A 324 -10.55 34.20 -20.91
C ALA A 324 -10.54 32.79 -21.55
N VAL A 325 -11.20 32.61 -22.71
CA VAL A 325 -11.17 31.32 -23.43
C VAL A 325 -9.74 30.96 -23.86
N LYS A 326 -8.99 31.94 -24.36
CA LYS A 326 -7.59 31.76 -24.79
C LYS A 326 -6.65 31.48 -23.61
N LEU A 327 -6.93 31.99 -22.42
CA LEU A 327 -6.24 31.66 -21.17
C LEU A 327 -6.49 30.20 -20.76
N TRP A 328 -7.76 29.79 -20.65
CA TRP A 328 -8.11 28.44 -20.22
C TRP A 328 -7.59 27.34 -21.18
N ALA A 329 -7.56 27.61 -22.49
CA ALA A 329 -6.93 26.72 -23.46
C ALA A 329 -5.42 26.49 -23.18
N ARG A 330 -4.67 27.55 -22.82
CA ARG A 330 -3.25 27.47 -22.44
C ARG A 330 -3.04 26.73 -21.12
N MET A 331 -3.90 26.97 -20.13
CA MET A 331 -3.88 26.23 -18.85
C MET A 331 -4.11 24.73 -19.06
N HIS A 332 -5.05 24.35 -19.93
CA HIS A 332 -5.31 22.94 -20.28
C HIS A 332 -4.18 22.29 -21.10
N GLU A 333 -3.43 23.06 -21.89
CA GLU A 333 -2.24 22.55 -22.60
C GLU A 333 -1.09 22.23 -21.63
N GLN A 334 -0.82 23.14 -20.68
CA GLN A 334 0.22 22.96 -19.65
C GLN A 334 -0.12 21.86 -18.63
N GLU A 335 -1.42 21.57 -18.46
CA GLU A 335 -1.96 20.47 -17.63
C GLU A 335 -1.38 19.09 -17.94
N LYS A 336 -0.88 18.88 -19.17
CA LYS A 336 -0.37 17.60 -19.68
C LYS A 336 1.00 17.20 -19.13
N GLN A 337 1.76 18.14 -18.57
CA GLN A 337 3.14 17.91 -18.10
C GLN A 337 3.24 17.82 -16.57
N ALA A 338 2.45 18.62 -15.84
CA ALA A 338 2.23 18.46 -14.40
C ALA A 338 0.93 19.20 -13.97
N PRO A 339 0.26 18.78 -12.89
CA PRO A 339 -0.82 19.56 -12.28
C PRO A 339 -0.24 20.66 -11.35
N PRO A 340 -0.37 21.97 -11.68
CA PRO A 340 0.16 23.04 -10.83
C PRO A 340 -0.71 23.29 -9.57
N GLN A 341 -0.16 24.03 -8.60
CA GLN A 341 -0.83 24.35 -7.33
C GLN A 341 -2.22 24.99 -7.51
N PHE A 342 -2.37 25.90 -8.48
CA PHE A 342 -3.65 26.52 -8.86
C PHE A 342 -4.74 25.50 -9.26
N MET A 343 -4.35 24.38 -9.87
CA MET A 343 -5.26 23.29 -10.25
C MET A 343 -5.54 22.30 -9.10
N SER A 344 -5.01 22.58 -7.90
CA SER A 344 -5.35 21.86 -6.65
C SER A 344 -6.41 22.60 -5.83
N THR A 345 -6.43 23.94 -5.88
CA THR A 345 -7.50 24.76 -5.27
C THR A 345 -8.74 24.84 -6.16
N HIS A 346 -8.56 24.87 -7.49
CA HIS A 346 -9.62 24.92 -8.50
C HIS A 346 -9.71 23.59 -9.28
N PRO A 347 -10.84 22.86 -9.24
CA PRO A 347 -10.95 21.54 -9.86
C PRO A 347 -11.02 21.59 -11.39
N LYS A 348 -10.32 20.65 -12.04
CA LYS A 348 -10.41 20.38 -13.49
C LYS A 348 -11.86 20.18 -13.94
N SER A 349 -12.27 20.89 -15.01
CA SER A 349 -13.52 20.61 -15.73
C SER A 349 -13.36 20.83 -17.24
N TYR A 350 -13.49 19.74 -18.00
CA TYR A 350 -13.46 19.70 -19.46
C TYR A 350 -14.47 20.67 -20.12
N ASN A 351 -15.61 20.90 -19.45
CA ASN A 351 -16.71 21.76 -19.90
C ASN A 351 -16.56 23.26 -19.54
N ARG A 352 -15.46 23.70 -18.92
CA ARG A 352 -15.31 25.10 -18.48
C ARG A 352 -15.21 26.09 -19.65
N MET A 353 -14.46 25.72 -20.70
CA MET A 353 -14.35 26.52 -21.93
C MET A 353 -15.70 26.66 -22.65
N GLU A 354 -16.48 25.58 -22.69
CA GLU A 354 -17.84 25.55 -23.27
C GLU A 354 -18.80 26.48 -22.50
N ALA A 355 -18.76 26.48 -21.16
CA ALA A 355 -19.56 27.39 -20.34
C ALA A 355 -19.19 28.87 -20.56
N ILE A 356 -17.88 29.19 -20.60
CA ILE A 356 -17.39 30.55 -20.85
C ILE A 356 -17.73 31.02 -22.27
N GLN A 357 -17.65 30.14 -23.27
CA GLN A 357 -18.13 30.41 -24.64
C GLN A 357 -19.65 30.71 -24.64
N GLY A 358 -20.45 29.95 -23.89
CA GLY A 358 -21.89 30.19 -23.72
C GLY A 358 -22.27 31.49 -22.98
N TRP A 359 -21.31 32.21 -22.39
CA TRP A 359 -21.50 33.53 -21.80
C TRP A 359 -20.82 34.66 -22.58
N LEU A 360 -20.09 34.33 -23.65
CA LEU A 360 -19.21 35.26 -24.36
C LEU A 360 -20.03 36.33 -25.09
N ASP A 361 -21.13 35.96 -25.75
CA ASP A 361 -22.09 36.90 -26.36
C ASP A 361 -22.57 37.99 -25.37
N LYS A 362 -22.88 37.58 -24.13
CA LYS A 362 -23.32 38.50 -23.06
C LYS A 362 -22.16 39.36 -22.55
N ALA A 363 -20.95 38.80 -22.49
CA ALA A 363 -19.75 39.52 -22.09
C ALA A 363 -19.33 40.56 -23.15
N GLU A 364 -19.50 40.26 -24.44
CA GLU A 364 -19.27 41.19 -25.55
C GLU A 364 -20.34 42.30 -25.56
N ALA A 365 -21.62 41.97 -25.41
CA ALA A 365 -22.67 42.98 -25.23
C ALA A 365 -22.37 43.92 -24.05
N THR A 366 -21.93 43.37 -22.91
CA THR A 366 -21.51 44.16 -21.74
C THR A 366 -20.30 45.06 -22.04
N TYR A 367 -19.34 44.60 -22.85
CA TYR A 367 -18.16 45.37 -23.26
C TYR A 367 -18.54 46.50 -24.25
N GLU A 368 -19.51 46.28 -25.14
CA GLU A 368 -20.01 47.30 -26.06
C GLU A 368 -20.92 48.34 -25.36
N GLU A 369 -21.80 47.91 -24.45
CA GLU A 369 -22.68 48.80 -23.65
C GLU A 369 -21.88 49.80 -22.81
N ASN A 370 -20.70 49.40 -22.29
CA ASN A 370 -19.79 50.29 -21.55
C ASN A 370 -18.91 51.16 -22.48
N GLY A 371 -19.13 51.13 -23.79
CA GLY A 371 -18.45 51.99 -24.77
C GLY A 371 -16.96 51.68 -24.96
N CYS A 372 -16.47 50.54 -24.47
CA CYS A 372 -15.05 50.18 -24.38
C CYS A 372 -14.32 50.18 -25.73
N SER A 373 -15.04 49.93 -26.82
CA SER A 373 -14.56 50.03 -28.21
C SER A 373 -14.09 51.44 -28.60
N SER A 374 -14.64 52.50 -27.99
CA SER A 374 -14.22 53.89 -28.23
C SER A 374 -12.99 54.32 -27.41
N VAL A 375 -12.80 53.73 -26.21
CA VAL A 375 -11.80 54.18 -25.22
C VAL A 375 -10.36 54.00 -25.72
N LYS A 376 -10.07 52.95 -26.50
CA LYS A 376 -8.74 52.71 -27.09
C LYS A 376 -8.33 53.74 -28.16
N GLY A 377 -9.20 54.70 -28.52
CA GLY A 377 -8.86 55.83 -29.38
C GLY A 377 -8.15 57.01 -28.69
N TYR A 378 -8.21 57.12 -27.36
CA TYR A 378 -7.74 58.30 -26.62
C TYR A 378 -6.73 57.98 -25.50
N THR A 379 -5.46 57.80 -25.86
CA THR A 379 -4.30 58.01 -24.95
C THR A 379 -3.04 58.34 -25.76
N PRO A 380 -2.17 59.28 -25.32
CA PRO A 380 -1.16 59.88 -26.19
C PRO A 380 0.18 59.11 -26.27
N LYS A 381 0.77 59.07 -27.46
CA LYS A 381 2.13 58.55 -27.72
C LYS A 381 3.23 59.49 -27.18
N ILE A 382 3.58 59.41 -25.89
CA ILE A 382 4.79 60.08 -25.36
C ILE A 382 5.60 59.16 -24.42
N ALA A 383 6.45 58.31 -25.02
CA ALA A 383 7.77 57.96 -24.47
C ALA A 383 8.65 57.20 -25.48
N ARG A 384 9.76 57.82 -25.88
CA ARG A 384 11.01 57.19 -26.36
C ARG A 384 10.95 56.27 -27.58
N HIS A 385 11.15 56.89 -28.75
CA HIS A 385 12.20 56.43 -29.67
C HIS A 385 13.49 56.10 -28.89
N ASN A 386 14.11 54.94 -29.15
CA ASN A 386 15.51 54.82 -29.62
C ASN A 386 16.00 53.37 -29.64
N SER A 387 15.73 52.66 -30.74
CA SER A 387 16.62 51.66 -31.35
C SER A 387 15.96 51.18 -32.64
N SER A 388 16.76 50.99 -33.69
CA SER A 388 16.32 50.60 -35.03
C SER A 388 17.19 49.45 -35.56
N ILE A 389 16.87 48.96 -36.77
CA ILE A 389 17.70 48.06 -37.60
C ILE A 389 17.64 46.56 -37.20
N HIS A 390 16.67 45.84 -37.77
CA HIS A 390 16.87 44.68 -38.69
C HIS A 390 15.48 44.09 -39.07
N SER A 391 14.99 44.28 -40.30
CA SER A 391 15.07 43.35 -41.45
C SER A 391 14.41 41.97 -41.20
N LEU A 392 13.20 41.70 -41.68
CA LEU A 392 12.85 41.32 -43.08
C LEU A 392 13.21 39.86 -43.46
N THR A 393 12.20 38.97 -43.45
CA THR A 393 11.85 37.95 -44.47
C THR A 393 10.46 37.39 -44.11
N PHE A 394 9.43 37.37 -44.97
CA PHE A 394 9.17 36.42 -46.08
C PHE A 394 9.04 34.94 -45.63
N ASN A 395 8.03 34.13 -46.03
CA ASN A 395 6.77 34.44 -46.75
C ASN A 395 5.65 33.38 -46.46
N PRO A 396 4.92 32.75 -47.41
CA PRO A 396 3.47 32.96 -47.60
C PRO A 396 2.57 31.72 -47.35
N PHE A 397 1.27 31.93 -47.15
CA PHE A 397 0.14 31.16 -47.76
C PHE A 397 -1.21 31.63 -47.17
N ASP A 398 -1.93 32.52 -47.86
CA ASP A 398 -3.25 32.99 -47.40
C ASP A 398 -4.21 33.31 -48.57
N ILE A 399 -4.44 32.30 -49.43
CA ILE A 399 -5.45 32.35 -50.51
C ILE A 399 -6.09 30.95 -50.67
N GLN A 400 -7.13 30.64 -49.87
CA GLN A 400 -8.30 29.82 -50.28
C GLN A 400 -9.30 29.57 -49.13
N SER A 401 -10.24 30.50 -48.91
CA SER A 401 -11.44 30.23 -48.08
C SER A 401 -12.71 31.01 -48.49
N HIS A 402 -12.65 31.80 -49.57
CA HIS A 402 -13.75 32.66 -50.01
C HIS A 402 -14.77 31.97 -50.96
N LEU A 403 -15.22 30.74 -50.66
CA LEU A 403 -16.18 30.02 -51.52
C LEU A 403 -17.19 29.06 -50.85
N LEU A 404 -17.38 29.11 -49.52
CA LEU A 404 -18.39 28.30 -48.83
C LEU A 404 -19.22 29.12 -47.82
N ARG A 405 -20.12 29.99 -48.31
CA ARG A 405 -21.05 30.79 -47.47
C ARG A 405 -22.54 30.54 -47.77
N THR A 406 -22.90 29.31 -48.14
CA THR A 406 -24.30 28.89 -48.34
C THR A 406 -24.52 27.40 -48.01
N ARG A 407 -24.62 27.07 -46.72
CA ARG A 407 -25.34 25.88 -46.23
C ARG A 407 -26.19 26.27 -45.01
N PRO A 408 -27.43 25.76 -44.87
CA PRO A 408 -28.26 26.02 -43.69
C PRO A 408 -27.73 25.24 -42.48
N ASN A 409 -28.13 25.65 -41.28
CA ASN A 409 -27.79 24.98 -40.02
C ASN A 409 -28.33 23.54 -39.99
N ILE A 410 -27.48 22.58 -40.32
CA ILE A 410 -27.67 21.19 -39.87
C ILE A 410 -27.06 21.11 -38.48
N MET A 411 -27.92 21.23 -37.47
CA MET A 411 -27.63 20.72 -36.13
C MET A 411 -27.44 19.20 -36.26
N SER A 412 -26.21 18.72 -36.36
CA SER A 412 -25.91 17.31 -36.11
C SER A 412 -26.24 17.06 -34.65
N LEU A 413 -27.32 16.32 -34.37
CA LEU A 413 -27.66 15.93 -33.01
C LEU A 413 -26.46 15.20 -32.38
N SER A 414 -26.37 15.26 -31.04
CA SER A 414 -25.38 14.51 -30.28
C SER A 414 -25.33 13.05 -30.76
N ILE A 415 -24.12 12.53 -30.97
CA ILE A 415 -23.90 11.15 -31.40
C ILE A 415 -24.74 10.24 -30.50
N PRO A 416 -25.67 9.43 -31.04
CA PRO A 416 -26.50 8.55 -30.23
C PRO A 416 -25.60 7.66 -29.38
N GLY A 417 -25.69 7.77 -28.06
CA GLY A 417 -24.99 6.87 -27.15
C GLY A 417 -25.34 5.43 -27.51
N PRO A 418 -24.37 4.49 -27.49
CA PRO A 418 -24.56 3.14 -28.02
C PRO A 418 -25.82 2.52 -27.40
N SER A 419 -26.73 2.04 -28.25
CA SER A 419 -28.12 1.75 -27.88
C SER A 419 -28.29 0.66 -26.80
N GLN A 420 -27.24 -0.10 -26.52
CA GLN A 420 -27.20 -1.13 -25.48
C GLN A 420 -26.56 -0.66 -24.16
N ALA A 421 -26.14 0.60 -24.03
CA ALA A 421 -25.51 1.16 -22.83
C ALA A 421 -26.37 1.08 -21.55
N GLY A 422 -27.67 0.79 -21.68
CA GLY A 422 -28.58 0.55 -20.55
C GLY A 422 -28.60 -0.89 -20.01
N LEU A 423 -27.86 -1.84 -20.60
CA LEU A 423 -27.83 -3.24 -20.15
C LEU A 423 -27.08 -3.41 -18.82
N PHE A 424 -25.99 -2.65 -18.64
CA PHE A 424 -25.22 -2.61 -17.39
C PHE A 424 -25.53 -1.36 -16.56
N LYS A 425 -25.14 -1.37 -15.29
CA LYS A 425 -25.26 -0.17 -14.44
C LYS A 425 -24.29 0.93 -14.94
N PRO A 426 -24.66 2.22 -14.84
CA PRO A 426 -23.78 3.31 -15.24
C PRO A 426 -22.46 3.26 -14.45
N GLY A 427 -21.32 3.29 -15.15
CA GLY A 427 -19.99 3.14 -14.56
C GLY A 427 -19.40 1.73 -14.67
N TYR A 428 -20.02 0.82 -15.41
CA TYR A 428 -19.32 -0.35 -15.96
C TYR A 428 -18.76 -0.01 -17.35
N GLN A 429 -17.62 -0.57 -17.70
CA GLN A 429 -16.98 -0.47 -19.01
C GLN A 429 -16.72 -1.89 -19.53
N SER A 430 -17.01 -2.14 -20.81
CA SER A 430 -16.62 -3.38 -21.51
C SER A 430 -15.47 -3.08 -22.46
N HIS A 431 -14.56 -4.05 -22.59
CA HIS A 431 -13.47 -4.04 -23.56
C HIS A 431 -13.48 -5.41 -24.25
N ASP A 432 -13.91 -5.42 -25.50
CA ASP A 432 -14.18 -6.63 -26.26
C ASP A 432 -13.03 -6.89 -27.26
N ALA A 433 -12.79 -8.15 -27.64
CA ALA A 433 -11.64 -8.54 -28.47
C ALA A 433 -11.59 -7.79 -29.81
N GLU A 434 -12.74 -7.49 -30.41
CA GLU A 434 -12.87 -6.74 -31.67
C GLU A 434 -12.39 -5.28 -31.53
N ASP A 435 -12.52 -4.66 -30.35
CA ASP A 435 -11.95 -3.34 -30.01
C ASP A 435 -10.45 -3.41 -29.67
N GLY A 436 -9.73 -4.46 -30.12
CA GLY A 436 -8.32 -4.66 -29.84
C GLY A 436 -8.00 -4.85 -28.35
N ALA A 437 -8.95 -5.28 -27.52
CA ALA A 437 -8.75 -5.45 -26.08
C ALA A 437 -7.60 -6.41 -25.74
N VAL A 438 -7.40 -7.47 -26.54
CA VAL A 438 -6.31 -8.44 -26.36
C VAL A 438 -4.93 -7.76 -26.51
N ILE A 439 -4.76 -6.84 -27.45
CA ILE A 439 -3.50 -6.10 -27.63
C ILE A 439 -3.27 -5.16 -26.44
N ARG A 440 -4.30 -4.43 -26.00
CA ARG A 440 -4.22 -3.59 -24.78
C ARG A 440 -3.90 -4.40 -23.52
N ASN A 441 -4.38 -5.65 -23.44
CA ASN A 441 -4.03 -6.57 -22.37
C ASN A 441 -2.54 -6.97 -22.41
N ILE A 442 -2.02 -7.24 -23.61
CA ILE A 442 -0.61 -7.58 -23.88
C ILE A 442 0.28 -6.37 -23.53
N GLU A 443 -0.01 -5.18 -24.03
CA GLU A 443 0.70 -3.92 -23.74
C GLU A 443 0.83 -3.67 -22.22
N ALA A 444 -0.27 -3.85 -21.47
CA ALA A 444 -0.28 -3.70 -20.01
C ALA A 444 0.58 -4.76 -19.28
N CYS A 445 0.74 -5.95 -19.85
CA CYS A 445 1.63 -7.00 -19.32
C CYS A 445 3.10 -6.73 -19.70
N GLN A 446 3.37 -6.29 -20.93
CA GLN A 446 4.70 -5.85 -21.40
C GLN A 446 5.23 -4.70 -20.53
N ALA A 447 4.40 -3.73 -20.15
CA ALA A 447 4.79 -2.62 -19.27
C ALA A 447 5.24 -3.08 -17.88
N ILE A 448 4.58 -4.09 -17.30
CA ILE A 448 5.05 -4.73 -16.06
C ILE A 448 6.37 -5.49 -16.30
N SER A 449 6.45 -6.26 -17.40
CA SER A 449 7.65 -7.01 -17.76
C SER A 449 8.89 -6.11 -17.88
N GLY A 450 8.83 -5.04 -18.68
CA GLY A 450 9.95 -4.11 -18.86
C GLY A 450 10.36 -3.35 -17.58
N THR A 451 9.44 -3.16 -16.64
CA THR A 451 9.75 -2.57 -15.32
C THR A 451 10.65 -3.51 -14.50
N VAL A 452 10.44 -4.83 -14.60
CA VAL A 452 11.14 -5.89 -13.86
C VAL A 452 12.36 -6.44 -14.61
N GLN A 453 12.35 -6.45 -15.95
CA GLN A 453 13.38 -7.04 -16.80
C GLN A 453 14.78 -6.53 -16.46
N THR A 454 14.92 -5.21 -16.26
CA THR A 454 16.19 -4.56 -15.87
C THR A 454 16.62 -4.83 -14.42
N SER A 455 16.01 -5.80 -13.74
CA SER A 455 16.39 -6.35 -12.44
C SER A 455 16.69 -7.85 -12.49
N LEU A 456 16.76 -8.46 -13.68
CA LEU A 456 17.15 -9.87 -13.88
C LEU A 456 18.69 -10.02 -13.87
N GLY A 457 19.20 -11.07 -13.22
CA GLY A 457 20.63 -11.39 -13.17
C GLY A 457 21.42 -10.61 -12.09
N PRO A 458 22.69 -10.95 -11.85
CA PRO A 458 23.50 -10.37 -10.77
C PRO A 458 23.80 -8.87 -10.95
N TYR A 459 23.90 -8.40 -12.21
CA TYR A 459 23.98 -6.98 -12.55
C TYR A 459 22.59 -6.30 -12.67
N GLY A 460 21.53 -6.99 -12.22
CA GLY A 460 20.16 -6.48 -12.18
C GLY A 460 20.03 -5.25 -11.30
N ARG A 461 19.42 -4.18 -11.83
CA ARG A 461 19.35 -2.88 -11.16
C ARG A 461 18.20 -2.85 -10.15
N ASN A 462 18.53 -2.76 -8.87
CA ASN A 462 17.57 -2.56 -7.78
C ASN A 462 16.61 -1.38 -8.06
N LYS A 463 15.34 -1.56 -7.71
CA LYS A 463 14.29 -0.54 -7.80
C LYS A 463 14.04 0.06 -6.41
N ILE A 464 13.79 1.36 -6.37
CA ILE A 464 13.27 2.05 -5.19
C ILE A 464 11.74 2.14 -5.35
N VAL A 465 11.01 1.40 -4.54
CA VAL A 465 9.55 1.48 -4.45
C VAL A 465 9.19 2.25 -3.18
N ILE A 466 8.34 3.28 -3.31
CA ILE A 466 7.81 4.04 -2.19
C ILE A 466 6.32 3.74 -2.10
N ASN A 467 5.92 2.96 -1.09
CA ASN A 467 4.52 2.55 -0.93
C ASN A 467 3.66 3.74 -0.40
N HIS A 468 2.34 3.63 -0.44
CA HIS A 468 1.37 4.66 0.01
C HIS A 468 1.55 5.13 1.47
N LEU A 469 2.25 4.35 2.30
CA LEU A 469 2.66 4.69 3.67
C LEU A 469 4.02 5.41 3.75
N GLN A 470 4.57 5.88 2.63
CA GLN A 470 5.90 6.49 2.48
C GLN A 470 7.10 5.59 2.89
N LYS A 471 6.88 4.30 3.22
CA LYS A 471 8.00 3.36 3.39
C LYS A 471 8.74 3.22 2.06
N MET A 472 10.04 3.53 2.08
CA MET A 472 10.99 3.20 1.02
C MET A 472 11.38 1.72 1.11
N ILE A 473 11.37 1.02 -0.01
CA ILE A 473 11.87 -0.34 -0.18
C ILE A 473 12.82 -0.34 -1.37
N LEU A 474 14.00 -0.92 -1.18
CA LEU A 474 15.02 -1.16 -2.20
C LEU A 474 15.09 -2.67 -2.46
N THR A 475 14.96 -3.12 -3.72
CA THR A 475 15.14 -4.55 -4.09
C THR A 475 15.25 -4.80 -5.60
N SER A 476 15.78 -5.97 -5.98
CA SER A 476 15.75 -6.55 -7.34
C SER A 476 14.64 -7.59 -7.56
N ASP A 477 14.03 -8.13 -6.50
CA ASP A 477 13.00 -9.18 -6.61
C ASP A 477 11.65 -8.67 -7.15
N ALA A 478 11.20 -9.28 -8.24
CA ALA A 478 9.93 -9.03 -8.89
C ALA A 478 8.71 -9.26 -7.97
N ALA A 479 8.72 -10.32 -7.15
CA ALA A 479 7.56 -10.62 -6.30
C ALA A 479 7.34 -9.53 -5.26
N THR A 480 8.42 -8.98 -4.70
CA THR A 480 8.41 -7.84 -3.77
C THR A 480 8.09 -6.53 -4.49
N ILE A 481 8.71 -6.24 -5.65
CA ILE A 481 8.39 -5.04 -6.45
C ILE A 481 6.88 -5.01 -6.78
N LEU A 482 6.33 -6.12 -7.26
CA LEU A 482 4.93 -6.21 -7.70
C LEU A 482 3.92 -6.39 -6.56
N ARG A 483 4.39 -6.68 -5.34
CA ARG A 483 3.60 -6.68 -4.10
C ARG A 483 3.41 -5.26 -3.54
N GLU A 484 4.40 -4.39 -3.72
CA GLU A 484 4.40 -3.00 -3.24
C GLU A 484 3.86 -1.98 -4.28
N LEU A 485 3.67 -2.40 -5.54
CA LEU A 485 3.06 -1.60 -6.60
C LEU A 485 1.54 -1.82 -6.72
N ASP A 486 0.77 -0.72 -6.81
CA ASP A 486 -0.68 -0.74 -7.01
C ASP A 486 -1.08 -1.13 -8.46
N VAL A 487 -1.00 -2.42 -8.78
CA VAL A 487 -1.36 -2.94 -10.12
C VAL A 487 -2.88 -2.95 -10.33
N VAL A 488 -3.38 -1.99 -11.11
CA VAL A 488 -4.80 -1.81 -11.43
C VAL A 488 -5.30 -2.71 -12.56
N HIS A 489 -4.46 -3.02 -13.58
CA HIS A 489 -4.93 -3.68 -14.79
C HIS A 489 -5.22 -5.19 -14.58
N PRO A 490 -6.43 -5.72 -14.90
CA PRO A 490 -6.80 -7.09 -14.55
C PRO A 490 -5.90 -8.17 -15.16
N ALA A 491 -5.55 -8.07 -16.45
CA ALA A 491 -4.67 -9.04 -17.10
C ALA A 491 -3.25 -9.02 -16.51
N ALA A 492 -2.72 -7.83 -16.23
CA ALA A 492 -1.39 -7.67 -15.67
C ALA A 492 -1.31 -8.20 -14.22
N LYS A 493 -2.43 -8.15 -13.48
CA LYS A 493 -2.56 -8.75 -12.15
C LYS A 493 -2.48 -10.29 -12.16
N LEU A 494 -2.78 -10.97 -13.28
CA LEU A 494 -2.58 -12.42 -13.40
C LEU A 494 -1.09 -12.78 -13.37
N LEU A 495 -0.24 -11.99 -14.03
CA LEU A 495 1.22 -12.16 -13.97
C LEU A 495 1.76 -11.90 -12.55
N VAL A 496 1.25 -10.89 -11.85
CA VAL A 496 1.59 -10.63 -10.43
C VAL A 496 1.23 -11.83 -9.55
N MET A 497 0.06 -12.44 -9.74
CA MET A 497 -0.35 -13.64 -9.00
C MET A 497 0.57 -14.84 -9.30
N ALA A 498 0.99 -15.04 -10.55
CA ALA A 498 1.91 -16.11 -10.92
C ALA A 498 3.30 -15.94 -10.27
N SER A 499 3.84 -14.72 -10.22
CA SER A 499 5.10 -14.41 -9.53
C SER A 499 4.99 -14.63 -8.02
N GLN A 500 3.88 -14.21 -7.40
CA GLN A 500 3.60 -14.47 -5.98
C GLN A 500 3.40 -15.96 -5.64
N GLN A 501 2.95 -16.78 -6.60
CA GLN A 501 2.86 -18.23 -6.43
C GLN A 501 4.24 -18.90 -6.49
N GLN A 502 5.09 -18.50 -7.44
CA GLN A 502 6.47 -18.98 -7.55
C GLN A 502 7.28 -18.67 -6.27
N ASP A 503 7.15 -17.46 -5.73
CA ASP A 503 7.70 -17.04 -4.44
C ASP A 503 7.25 -17.96 -3.30
N ALA A 504 5.94 -18.19 -3.14
CA ALA A 504 5.42 -19.06 -2.07
C ALA A 504 5.83 -20.55 -2.20
N GLU A 505 5.95 -21.08 -3.42
CA GLU A 505 6.22 -22.50 -3.67
C GLU A 505 7.71 -22.87 -3.69
N MET A 506 8.54 -22.01 -4.30
CA MET A 506 9.99 -22.22 -4.52
C MET A 506 10.88 -21.13 -3.91
N GLY A 507 10.40 -19.88 -3.83
CA GLY A 507 11.14 -18.74 -3.29
C GLY A 507 12.30 -18.24 -4.15
N ASP A 508 12.29 -18.57 -5.45
CA ASP A 508 13.24 -18.06 -6.43
C ASP A 508 12.67 -18.16 -7.87
N GLY A 509 13.30 -17.50 -8.84
CA GLY A 509 12.81 -17.46 -10.23
C GLY A 509 11.61 -16.53 -10.46
N THR A 510 11.30 -15.66 -9.50
CA THR A 510 10.20 -14.69 -9.53
C THR A 510 10.31 -13.72 -10.72
N ASN A 511 11.54 -13.27 -11.03
CA ASN A 511 11.86 -12.41 -12.17
C ASN A 511 11.67 -13.15 -13.50
N LEU A 512 12.11 -14.43 -13.58
CA LEU A 512 11.97 -15.27 -14.77
C LEU A 512 10.49 -15.48 -15.16
N VAL A 513 9.60 -15.72 -14.18
CA VAL A 513 8.15 -15.86 -14.44
C VAL A 513 7.57 -14.63 -15.13
N ILE A 514 7.92 -13.43 -14.67
CA ILE A 514 7.40 -12.17 -15.21
C ILE A 514 7.96 -11.88 -16.60
N VAL A 515 9.28 -12.01 -16.77
CA VAL A 515 9.96 -11.68 -18.03
C VAL A 515 9.57 -12.66 -19.14
N LEU A 516 9.53 -13.96 -18.86
CA LEU A 516 9.12 -14.98 -19.83
C LEU A 516 7.63 -14.84 -20.20
N ALA A 517 6.74 -14.57 -19.24
CA ALA A 517 5.33 -14.31 -19.54
C ALA A 517 5.13 -13.04 -20.39
N GLY A 518 5.93 -12.00 -20.15
CA GLY A 518 5.93 -10.77 -20.95
C GLY A 518 6.36 -11.01 -22.40
N GLU A 519 7.48 -11.70 -22.61
CA GLU A 519 7.97 -12.00 -23.97
C GLU A 519 7.05 -12.98 -24.70
N LEU A 520 6.49 -14.00 -24.03
CA LEU A 520 5.49 -14.90 -24.62
C LEU A 520 4.24 -14.15 -25.12
N LEU A 521 3.79 -13.11 -24.40
CA LEU A 521 2.68 -12.26 -24.82
C LEU A 521 3.04 -11.33 -25.97
N LYS A 522 4.28 -10.81 -26.01
CA LYS A 522 4.82 -10.03 -27.13
C LYS A 522 4.97 -10.85 -28.42
N LYS A 523 5.53 -12.06 -28.32
CA LYS A 523 5.62 -13.03 -29.43
C LYS A 523 4.22 -13.51 -29.89
N ALA A 524 3.24 -13.59 -28.99
CA ALA A 524 1.84 -13.85 -29.35
C ALA A 524 1.19 -12.68 -30.10
N GLU A 525 1.58 -11.43 -29.81
CA GLU A 525 1.11 -10.25 -30.51
C GLU A 525 1.49 -10.28 -32.01
N GLU A 526 2.71 -10.72 -32.33
CA GLU A 526 3.15 -10.95 -33.71
C GLU A 526 2.25 -11.97 -34.44
N LEU A 527 1.89 -13.07 -33.78
CA LEU A 527 0.99 -14.09 -34.32
C LEU A 527 -0.42 -13.54 -34.56
N ILE A 528 -0.95 -12.73 -33.64
CA ILE A 528 -2.26 -12.07 -33.78
C ILE A 528 -2.24 -11.08 -34.95
N ARG A 529 -1.15 -10.29 -35.10
CA ARG A 529 -0.95 -9.38 -36.24
C ARG A 529 -0.83 -10.11 -37.57
N MET A 530 -0.33 -11.35 -37.59
CA MET A 530 -0.37 -12.25 -38.76
C MET A 530 -1.73 -12.94 -39.00
N GLY A 531 -2.72 -12.72 -38.12
CA GLY A 531 -4.08 -13.24 -38.26
C GLY A 531 -4.33 -14.62 -37.63
N LEU A 532 -3.43 -15.15 -36.79
CA LEU A 532 -3.71 -16.35 -36.00
C LEU A 532 -4.72 -16.03 -34.89
N LYS A 533 -5.61 -16.98 -34.59
CA LYS A 533 -6.56 -16.86 -33.49
C LYS A 533 -5.90 -17.18 -32.15
N THR A 534 -6.32 -16.49 -31.09
CA THR A 534 -5.83 -16.73 -29.72
C THR A 534 -6.00 -18.19 -29.27
N SER A 535 -7.07 -18.86 -29.69
CA SER A 535 -7.29 -20.31 -29.47
C SER A 535 -6.13 -21.18 -29.97
N ASP A 536 -5.59 -20.85 -31.13
CA ASP A 536 -4.62 -21.67 -31.84
C ASP A 536 -3.22 -21.42 -31.26
N ILE A 537 -2.95 -20.17 -30.86
CA ILE A 537 -1.77 -19.77 -30.10
C ILE A 537 -1.73 -20.47 -28.74
N VAL A 538 -2.84 -20.44 -27.98
CA VAL A 538 -2.95 -21.11 -26.66
C VAL A 538 -2.73 -22.61 -26.78
N SER A 539 -3.26 -23.27 -27.83
CA SER A 539 -3.01 -24.70 -28.08
C SER A 539 -1.57 -25.00 -28.52
N GLY A 540 -0.92 -24.09 -29.26
CA GLY A 540 0.49 -24.20 -29.61
C GLY A 540 1.40 -24.05 -28.40
N TYR A 541 1.20 -23.02 -27.57
CA TYR A 541 1.94 -22.79 -26.34
C TYR A 541 1.76 -23.93 -25.33
N GLU A 542 0.57 -24.52 -25.24
CA GLU A 542 0.35 -25.73 -24.42
C GLU A 542 1.20 -26.92 -24.88
N LYS A 543 1.33 -27.15 -26.19
CA LYS A 543 2.17 -28.23 -26.74
C LYS A 543 3.65 -27.94 -26.52
N ALA A 544 4.08 -26.70 -26.73
CA ALA A 544 5.46 -26.28 -26.52
C ALA A 544 5.86 -26.41 -25.03
N GLN A 545 5.03 -25.92 -24.11
CA GLN A 545 5.19 -26.07 -22.66
C GLN A 545 5.36 -27.54 -22.25
N ASN A 546 4.47 -28.43 -22.70
CA ASN A 546 4.52 -29.87 -22.39
C ASN A 546 5.69 -30.63 -23.05
N TYR A 547 6.40 -30.01 -24.00
CA TYR A 547 7.63 -30.54 -24.58
C TYR A 547 8.87 -29.97 -23.86
N ALA A 548 8.91 -28.65 -23.64
CA ALA A 548 9.98 -27.96 -22.90
C ALA A 548 10.19 -28.54 -21.49
N LEU A 549 9.10 -28.82 -20.76
CA LEU A 549 9.16 -29.42 -19.41
C LEU A 549 9.75 -30.84 -19.41
N LYS A 550 9.73 -31.57 -20.53
CA LYS A 550 10.37 -32.89 -20.66
C LYS A 550 11.82 -32.77 -21.07
N VAL A 551 12.11 -31.92 -22.05
CA VAL A 551 13.48 -31.61 -22.47
C VAL A 551 14.31 -31.16 -21.28
N LEU A 552 13.75 -30.34 -20.38
CA LEU A 552 14.42 -29.90 -19.16
C LEU A 552 14.81 -31.05 -18.20
N GLU A 553 14.11 -32.19 -18.22
CA GLU A 553 14.52 -33.40 -17.47
C GLU A 553 15.71 -34.12 -18.14
N ASP A 554 15.94 -33.90 -19.44
CA ASP A 554 17.09 -34.42 -20.20
C ASP A 554 18.33 -33.50 -20.12
N LEU A 555 18.28 -32.37 -19.39
CA LEU A 555 19.36 -31.37 -19.26
C LEU A 555 20.03 -31.35 -17.87
N GLU A 556 19.87 -32.42 -17.07
CA GLU A 556 20.56 -32.61 -15.78
C GLU A 556 22.08 -32.72 -16.00
N VAL A 557 22.86 -31.75 -15.48
CA VAL A 557 24.34 -31.76 -15.52
C VAL A 557 24.92 -32.29 -14.21
N ASP A 558 24.35 -31.88 -13.08
CA ASP A 558 24.85 -32.21 -11.73
C ASP A 558 23.68 -32.44 -10.77
N ARG A 559 23.96 -33.11 -9.65
CA ARG A 559 22.97 -33.53 -8.68
C ARG A 559 23.58 -33.63 -7.29
N LEU A 560 23.01 -32.88 -6.35
CA LEU A 560 23.44 -32.87 -4.95
C LEU A 560 23.27 -34.27 -4.33
N GLN A 561 24.35 -34.79 -3.74
CA GLN A 561 24.44 -36.16 -3.22
C GLN A 561 24.28 -36.18 -1.69
N GLU A 562 24.97 -35.29 -0.97
CA GLU A 562 24.86 -35.15 0.48
C GLU A 562 24.39 -33.74 0.90
N MET A 563 23.09 -33.64 1.19
CA MET A 563 22.39 -32.52 1.86
C MET A 563 22.93 -32.13 3.26
N ARG A 564 24.02 -32.75 3.73
CA ARG A 564 24.73 -32.39 4.96
C ARG A 564 26.13 -31.83 4.73
N SER A 565 26.63 -31.83 3.49
CA SER A 565 27.85 -31.12 3.15
C SER A 565 27.58 -29.62 2.98
N ALA A 566 28.38 -28.79 3.63
CA ALA A 566 28.30 -27.34 3.46
C ALA A 566 28.71 -26.91 2.04
N THR A 567 29.66 -27.62 1.42
CA THR A 567 30.20 -27.28 0.10
C THR A 567 29.27 -27.64 -1.05
N GLU A 568 28.50 -28.73 -0.91
CA GLU A 568 27.45 -29.07 -1.89
C GLU A 568 26.29 -28.07 -1.81
N LEU A 569 25.81 -27.74 -0.60
CA LEU A 569 24.78 -26.73 -0.42
C LEU A 569 25.24 -25.35 -0.92
N SER A 570 26.50 -24.95 -0.67
CA SER A 570 26.98 -23.65 -1.16
C SER A 570 27.02 -23.57 -2.69
N LYS A 571 27.30 -24.66 -3.42
CA LYS A 571 27.28 -24.67 -4.90
C LYS A 571 25.93 -24.22 -5.46
N ALA A 572 24.83 -24.76 -4.92
CA ALA A 572 23.46 -24.43 -5.34
C ALA A 572 22.90 -23.14 -4.71
N LEU A 573 23.49 -22.64 -3.62
CA LEU A 573 23.11 -21.38 -2.98
C LEU A 573 23.81 -20.16 -3.59
N ARG A 574 25.04 -20.32 -4.10
CA ARG A 574 25.88 -19.24 -4.63
C ARG A 574 25.18 -18.48 -5.76
N THR A 575 24.63 -19.17 -6.76
CA THR A 575 23.92 -18.57 -7.91
C THR A 575 22.67 -17.80 -7.50
N VAL A 576 21.84 -18.40 -6.63
CA VAL A 576 20.61 -17.80 -6.09
C VAL A 576 20.90 -16.48 -5.37
N VAL A 577 21.97 -16.43 -4.57
CA VAL A 577 22.37 -15.23 -3.85
C VAL A 577 23.06 -14.21 -4.77
N ALA A 578 23.96 -14.65 -5.65
CA ALA A 578 24.66 -13.79 -6.63
C ALA A 578 23.66 -13.00 -7.48
N SER A 579 22.55 -13.63 -7.89
CA SER A 579 21.46 -12.99 -8.65
C SER A 579 20.80 -11.79 -7.96
N LYS A 580 21.04 -11.59 -6.65
CA LYS A 580 20.46 -10.51 -5.85
C LYS A 580 21.51 -9.65 -5.10
N GLN A 581 22.68 -10.19 -4.79
CA GLN A 581 23.76 -9.55 -4.01
C GLN A 581 25.16 -9.96 -4.51
N SER A 582 25.45 -9.68 -5.78
CA SER A 582 26.76 -9.84 -6.42
C SER A 582 27.92 -9.22 -5.62
N GLY A 583 29.08 -9.89 -5.65
CA GLY A 583 30.29 -9.54 -4.92
C GLY A 583 30.33 -10.01 -3.46
N THR A 584 29.31 -10.74 -2.99
CA THR A 584 29.22 -11.25 -1.60
C THR A 584 28.61 -12.65 -1.45
N GLU A 585 28.29 -13.31 -2.58
CA GLU A 585 27.58 -14.58 -2.69
C GLU A 585 28.25 -15.71 -1.92
N ASP A 586 29.57 -15.90 -1.99
CA ASP A 586 30.25 -16.99 -1.28
C ASP A 586 30.11 -16.85 0.25
N ALA A 587 30.31 -15.64 0.78
CA ALA A 587 30.19 -15.37 2.21
C ALA A 587 28.75 -15.56 2.70
N LEU A 588 27.77 -15.12 1.91
CA LEU A 588 26.35 -15.29 2.22
C LEU A 588 25.90 -16.76 2.09
N ALA A 589 26.29 -17.46 1.01
CA ALA A 589 25.97 -18.86 0.79
C ALA A 589 26.56 -19.76 1.89
N ALA A 590 27.78 -19.48 2.36
CA ALA A 590 28.38 -20.15 3.50
C ALA A 590 27.60 -19.92 4.81
N LEU A 591 27.17 -18.68 5.09
CA LEU A 591 26.34 -18.35 6.26
C LEU A 591 24.96 -19.02 6.20
N VAL A 592 24.32 -19.06 5.03
CA VAL A 592 23.05 -19.77 4.82
C VAL A 592 23.24 -21.28 5.00
N ALA A 593 24.28 -21.87 4.41
CA ALA A 593 24.58 -23.29 4.55
C ALA A 593 24.84 -23.68 6.02
N GLU A 594 25.64 -22.93 6.79
CA GLU A 594 25.84 -23.23 8.21
C GLU A 594 24.52 -23.14 9.01
N ALA A 595 23.72 -22.09 8.79
CA ALA A 595 22.44 -21.90 9.48
C ALA A 595 21.42 -23.00 9.15
N VAL A 596 21.38 -23.46 7.90
CA VAL A 596 20.55 -24.57 7.43
C VAL A 596 21.02 -25.89 8.07
N LEU A 597 22.31 -26.18 8.04
CA LEU A 597 22.88 -27.41 8.61
C LEU A 597 22.66 -27.52 10.13
N ALA A 598 22.71 -26.39 10.84
CA ALA A 598 22.40 -26.32 12.28
C ALA A 598 20.92 -26.62 12.60
N VAL A 599 20.03 -26.59 11.61
CA VAL A 599 18.57 -26.77 11.73
C VAL A 599 18.08 -28.08 11.09
N LEU A 600 18.85 -28.66 10.17
CA LEU A 600 18.40 -29.70 9.24
C LEU A 600 17.96 -31.00 9.98
N PRO A 601 16.67 -31.39 9.90
CA PRO A 601 16.17 -32.56 10.61
C PRO A 601 16.71 -33.89 10.06
N LYS A 602 16.56 -34.98 10.83
CA LYS A 602 17.00 -36.32 10.41
C LYS A 602 16.40 -36.79 9.09
N ASN A 603 15.17 -36.36 8.77
CA ASN A 603 14.52 -36.51 7.47
C ASN A 603 14.43 -35.12 6.78
N PRO A 604 15.21 -34.85 5.72
CA PRO A 604 15.26 -33.54 5.06
C PRO A 604 13.91 -33.03 4.55
N ALA A 605 12.99 -33.92 4.13
CA ALA A 605 11.68 -33.55 3.58
C ALA A 605 10.73 -32.86 4.59
N ASN A 606 11.11 -32.78 5.88
CA ASN A 606 10.41 -32.02 6.92
C ASN A 606 11.18 -30.76 7.35
N PHE A 607 12.05 -30.23 6.48
CA PHE A 607 12.69 -28.93 6.66
C PHE A 607 11.63 -27.81 6.66
N ASN A 608 11.85 -26.78 7.49
CA ASN A 608 10.95 -25.64 7.60
C ASN A 608 11.75 -24.34 7.65
N VAL A 609 11.54 -23.49 6.64
CA VAL A 609 12.17 -22.17 6.45
C VAL A 609 12.06 -21.31 7.70
N ASP A 610 10.91 -21.36 8.37
CA ASP A 610 10.52 -20.67 9.61
C ASP A 610 11.44 -20.93 10.84
N ASN A 611 12.41 -21.86 10.71
CA ASN A 611 13.44 -22.20 11.69
C ASN A 611 14.79 -21.50 11.43
N VAL A 612 15.06 -20.99 10.22
CA VAL A 612 16.16 -20.04 10.01
C VAL A 612 15.58 -18.65 10.28
N ARG A 613 16.30 -17.82 11.01
CA ARG A 613 15.91 -16.44 11.33
C ARG A 613 17.02 -15.48 10.91
N VAL A 614 16.65 -14.36 10.31
CA VAL A 614 17.52 -13.19 10.21
C VAL A 614 17.29 -12.23 11.39
N VAL A 615 18.37 -11.66 11.93
CA VAL A 615 18.36 -10.50 12.84
C VAL A 615 19.36 -9.47 12.32
N LYS A 616 18.85 -8.32 11.89
CA LYS A 616 19.64 -7.20 11.36
C LYS A 616 20.11 -6.31 12.52
N ILE A 617 21.41 -6.03 12.58
CA ILE A 617 22.03 -5.09 13.54
C ILE A 617 22.96 -4.15 12.78
N MET A 618 22.72 -2.84 12.88
CA MET A 618 23.44 -1.83 12.08
C MET A 618 24.93 -1.71 12.43
N GLY A 619 25.68 -1.09 11.51
CA GLY A 619 27.13 -0.93 11.58
C GLY A 619 27.90 -2.21 11.23
N GLY A 620 29.22 -2.07 11.03
CA GLY A 620 30.09 -3.14 10.56
C GLY A 620 29.98 -3.40 9.04
N SER A 621 30.80 -4.32 8.53
CA SER A 621 30.69 -4.88 7.17
C SER A 621 29.87 -6.18 7.17
N LEU A 622 29.41 -6.61 6.00
CA LEU A 622 28.62 -7.84 5.86
C LEU A 622 29.40 -9.09 6.30
N GLU A 623 30.71 -9.12 6.11
CA GLU A 623 31.63 -10.17 6.55
C GLU A 623 31.64 -10.37 8.09
N GLN A 624 31.21 -9.37 8.86
CA GLN A 624 31.10 -9.46 10.31
C GLN A 624 29.81 -10.15 10.78
N SER A 625 28.95 -10.55 9.83
CA SER A 625 27.74 -11.33 10.07
C SER A 625 28.09 -12.75 10.52
N LYS A 626 27.27 -13.34 11.40
CA LYS A 626 27.56 -14.65 12.01
C LYS A 626 26.31 -15.47 12.24
N VAL A 627 26.42 -16.79 12.07
CA VAL A 627 25.39 -17.74 12.49
C VAL A 627 25.45 -17.95 14.00
N VAL A 628 24.28 -17.95 14.63
CA VAL A 628 24.09 -18.29 16.04
C VAL A 628 23.17 -19.51 16.14
N LYS A 629 23.69 -20.58 16.75
CA LYS A 629 22.94 -21.82 17.04
C LYS A 629 21.96 -21.56 18.19
N GLY A 630 20.80 -21.02 17.84
CA GLY A 630 19.75 -20.58 18.76
C GLY A 630 19.08 -19.28 18.31
N MET A 631 18.83 -18.37 19.24
CA MET A 631 18.12 -17.11 18.98
C MET A 631 18.77 -15.86 19.59
N VAL A 632 18.80 -14.80 18.79
CA VAL A 632 19.21 -13.45 19.20
C VAL A 632 17.98 -12.57 19.34
N PHE A 633 17.98 -11.71 20.35
CA PHE A 633 16.98 -10.67 20.59
C PHE A 633 17.68 -9.31 20.70
N PRO A 634 17.32 -8.29 19.90
CA PRO A 634 17.90 -6.95 19.97
C PRO A 634 17.35 -6.15 21.18
N ARG A 635 17.52 -6.72 22.37
CA ARG A 635 17.09 -6.22 23.69
C ARG A 635 17.99 -6.77 24.78
N GLU A 636 18.26 -5.97 25.81
CA GLU A 636 18.87 -6.41 27.08
C GLU A 636 17.79 -7.10 27.96
N PRO A 637 18.13 -8.06 28.85
CA PRO A 637 17.17 -8.65 29.79
C PRO A 637 16.64 -7.61 30.78
N ASP A 638 15.39 -7.78 31.22
CA ASP A 638 14.74 -6.89 32.20
C ASP A 638 15.34 -7.00 33.62
N GLY A 639 16.12 -8.06 33.87
CA GLY A 639 16.70 -8.40 35.18
C GLY A 639 18.07 -7.79 35.47
N THR A 640 18.44 -7.81 36.74
CA THR A 640 19.82 -7.51 37.18
C THR A 640 20.82 -8.55 36.64
N ILE A 641 20.37 -9.78 36.43
CA ILE A 641 21.17 -10.88 35.88
C ILE A 641 21.10 -10.88 34.36
N LYS A 642 22.29 -10.78 33.75
CA LYS A 642 22.52 -10.65 32.31
C LYS A 642 23.22 -11.84 31.68
N LYS A 643 23.58 -12.86 32.50
CA LYS A 643 24.19 -14.11 32.06
C LYS A 643 23.73 -15.29 32.91
N ALA A 644 23.37 -16.40 32.27
CA ALA A 644 23.06 -17.69 32.87
C ALA A 644 23.68 -18.80 32.01
N THR A 645 24.16 -19.89 32.64
CA THR A 645 24.80 -21.02 31.95
C THR A 645 24.20 -22.35 32.41
N LYS A 646 24.06 -23.29 31.47
CA LYS A 646 23.39 -24.60 31.60
C LYS A 646 22.11 -24.52 32.43
N ALA A 647 21.23 -23.60 32.02
CA ALA A 647 20.08 -23.15 32.78
C ALA A 647 18.79 -23.86 32.34
N LYS A 648 17.90 -24.14 33.31
CA LYS A 648 16.50 -24.47 33.01
C LYS A 648 15.71 -23.21 32.72
N VAL A 649 14.87 -23.29 31.68
CA VAL A 649 14.09 -22.17 31.13
C VAL A 649 12.61 -22.45 31.24
N GLY A 650 11.87 -21.51 31.85
CA GLY A 650 10.41 -21.51 31.84
C GLY A 650 9.90 -20.44 30.89
N VAL A 651 8.98 -20.82 30.00
CA VAL A 651 8.32 -19.90 29.07
C VAL A 651 6.88 -19.72 29.52
N PHE A 652 6.47 -18.50 29.84
CA PHE A 652 5.12 -18.19 30.29
C PHE A 652 4.42 -17.30 29.26
N SER A 653 3.24 -17.70 28.78
CA SER A 653 2.41 -16.85 27.91
C SER A 653 1.45 -15.94 28.69
N CYS A 654 1.28 -16.18 30.00
CA CYS A 654 0.62 -15.26 30.92
C CYS A 654 1.58 -14.12 31.34
N PRO A 655 1.07 -12.97 31.81
CA PRO A 655 1.90 -12.03 32.55
C PRO A 655 2.42 -12.67 33.84
N ILE A 656 3.55 -12.16 34.34
CA ILE A 656 4.15 -12.60 35.60
C ILE A 656 3.87 -11.52 36.64
N ASP A 657 2.69 -11.65 37.24
CA ASP A 657 2.07 -10.68 38.15
C ASP A 657 0.94 -11.39 38.92
N ILE A 658 0.29 -10.72 39.86
CA ILE A 658 -0.89 -11.25 40.56
C ILE A 658 -2.04 -11.51 39.57
N SER A 659 -2.67 -12.68 39.65
CA SER A 659 -3.72 -13.13 38.72
C SER A 659 -5.01 -12.32 38.87
N GLN A 660 -5.23 -11.37 37.96
CA GLN A 660 -6.46 -10.56 37.90
C GLN A 660 -7.63 -11.34 37.28
N THR A 661 -8.86 -11.01 37.70
CA THR A 661 -10.09 -11.58 37.10
C THR A 661 -10.47 -10.85 35.81
N GLU A 662 -10.94 -11.58 34.80
CA GLU A 662 -11.40 -10.99 33.52
C GLU A 662 -12.58 -10.01 33.69
N THR A 663 -13.51 -10.34 34.59
CA THR A 663 -14.53 -9.41 35.08
C THR A 663 -13.93 -8.46 36.11
N LYS A 664 -14.43 -7.22 36.20
CA LYS A 664 -13.90 -6.19 37.11
C LYS A 664 -13.82 -6.67 38.58
N GLY A 665 -12.62 -7.08 38.99
CA GLY A 665 -12.29 -7.35 40.38
C GLY A 665 -12.26 -6.03 41.16
N THR A 666 -12.97 -5.97 42.28
CA THR A 666 -12.89 -4.87 43.23
C THR A 666 -12.60 -5.43 44.61
N VAL A 667 -11.43 -5.12 45.15
CA VAL A 667 -11.06 -5.47 46.52
C VAL A 667 -12.04 -4.78 47.48
N LEU A 668 -12.74 -5.56 48.30
CA LEU A 668 -13.74 -5.05 49.25
C LEU A 668 -13.18 -5.10 50.68
N LEU A 669 -12.44 -4.05 51.03
CA LEU A 669 -11.94 -3.84 52.39
C LEU A 669 -13.05 -3.19 53.24
N LYS A 670 -13.34 -3.76 54.41
CA LYS A 670 -14.31 -3.27 55.40
C LYS A 670 -13.63 -2.80 56.68
N ASN A 671 -12.54 -3.45 57.06
CA ASN A 671 -11.80 -3.18 58.30
C ASN A 671 -10.38 -2.68 58.01
N ALA A 672 -9.82 -1.87 58.91
CA ALA A 672 -8.46 -1.36 58.78
C ALA A 672 -7.39 -2.48 58.79
N GLN A 673 -7.64 -3.55 59.54
CA GLN A 673 -6.75 -4.72 59.56
C GLN A 673 -6.75 -5.45 58.21
N GLU A 674 -7.92 -5.62 57.56
CA GLU A 674 -8.02 -6.22 56.23
C GLU A 674 -7.20 -5.46 55.19
N MET A 675 -6.99 -4.15 55.36
CA MET A 675 -6.14 -3.33 54.46
C MET A 675 -4.65 -3.62 54.64
N MET A 676 -4.21 -3.90 55.87
CA MET A 676 -2.83 -4.28 56.17
C MET A 676 -2.57 -5.71 55.69
N ASP A 677 -3.44 -6.65 56.10
CA ASP A 677 -3.38 -8.07 55.73
C ASP A 677 -3.52 -8.30 54.21
N PHE A 678 -4.23 -7.41 53.50
CA PHE A 678 -4.31 -7.46 52.04
C PHE A 678 -2.97 -7.10 51.38
N THR A 679 -2.31 -6.03 51.85
CA THR A 679 -1.04 -5.57 51.28
C THR A 679 0.06 -6.62 51.45
N SER A 680 0.29 -7.08 52.68
CA SER A 680 1.29 -8.11 52.96
C SER A 680 0.90 -9.47 52.39
N GLY A 681 -0.39 -9.83 52.40
CA GLY A 681 -0.88 -11.08 51.82
C GLY A 681 -0.82 -11.13 50.29
N GLU A 682 -0.66 -9.99 49.61
CA GLU A 682 -0.40 -9.93 48.17
C GLU A 682 1.10 -10.09 47.87
N GLU A 683 1.96 -9.44 48.67
CA GLU A 683 3.42 -9.63 48.67
C GLU A 683 3.82 -11.09 48.94
N ASP A 684 3.34 -11.69 50.03
CA ASP A 684 3.62 -13.08 50.43
C ASP A 684 3.22 -14.09 49.33
N ARG A 685 2.06 -13.89 48.70
CA ARG A 685 1.57 -14.78 47.62
C ARG A 685 2.48 -14.74 46.40
N LEU A 686 2.95 -13.55 46.02
CA LEU A 686 3.82 -13.38 44.86
C LEU A 686 5.24 -13.89 45.15
N GLU A 687 5.72 -13.70 46.38
CA GLU A 687 6.96 -14.33 46.85
C GLU A 687 6.86 -15.86 46.80
N ILE A 688 5.79 -16.47 47.32
CA ILE A 688 5.58 -17.93 47.29
C ILE A 688 5.54 -18.44 45.85
N ALA A 689 4.77 -17.80 44.96
CA ALA A 689 4.66 -18.22 43.56
C ALA A 689 6.01 -18.17 42.81
N ILE A 690 6.86 -17.18 43.10
CA ILE A 690 8.18 -17.05 42.47
C ILE A 690 9.21 -17.98 43.13
N LYS A 691 9.07 -18.24 44.44
CA LYS A 691 9.85 -19.25 45.15
C LYS A 691 9.59 -20.65 44.61
N GLU A 692 8.34 -21.01 44.30
CA GLU A 692 7.99 -22.26 43.63
C GLU A 692 8.73 -22.40 42.27
N LEU A 693 8.88 -21.32 41.50
CA LEU A 693 9.69 -21.33 40.29
C LEU A 693 11.17 -21.59 40.62
N TYR A 694 11.75 -20.88 41.59
CA TYR A 694 13.14 -21.04 42.00
C TYR A 694 13.46 -22.47 42.50
N ASP A 695 12.59 -23.02 43.35
CA ASP A 695 12.72 -24.35 43.97
C ASP A 695 12.55 -25.48 42.95
N SER A 696 11.79 -25.25 41.85
CA SER A 696 11.73 -26.18 40.70
C SER A 696 13.05 -26.28 39.90
N GLY A 697 14.02 -25.40 40.21
CA GLY A 697 15.33 -25.32 39.56
C GLY A 697 15.37 -24.36 38.36
N LEU A 698 14.36 -23.52 38.17
CA LEU A 698 14.29 -22.54 37.09
C LEU A 698 15.33 -21.43 37.29
N ARG A 699 16.05 -21.03 36.23
CA ARG A 699 17.05 -19.93 36.29
C ARG A 699 16.92 -18.90 35.18
N VAL A 700 16.17 -19.21 34.11
CA VAL A 700 15.74 -18.25 33.09
C VAL A 700 14.21 -18.28 32.98
N VAL A 701 13.61 -17.10 32.93
CA VAL A 701 12.17 -16.88 32.74
C VAL A 701 11.95 -16.04 31.50
N VAL A 702 11.17 -16.56 30.57
CA VAL A 702 10.71 -15.86 29.37
C VAL A 702 9.25 -15.46 29.57
N ALA A 703 8.98 -14.16 29.64
CA ALA A 703 7.65 -13.62 29.79
C ALA A 703 7.07 -13.23 28.41
N GLY A 704 5.97 -13.87 28.00
CA GLY A 704 5.23 -13.58 26.77
C GLY A 704 4.33 -12.34 26.85
N SER A 705 4.40 -11.60 27.96
CA SER A 705 3.56 -10.47 28.33
C SER A 705 4.31 -9.59 29.35
N THR A 706 3.61 -8.69 30.03
CA THR A 706 4.16 -7.86 31.11
C THR A 706 4.62 -8.67 32.33
N VAL A 707 5.55 -8.09 33.09
CA VAL A 707 6.01 -8.57 34.41
C VAL A 707 5.78 -7.42 35.37
N GLY A 708 5.13 -7.65 36.51
CA GLY A 708 4.88 -6.62 37.53
C GLY A 708 6.16 -6.29 38.32
N ASP A 709 6.32 -5.04 38.76
CA ASP A 709 7.55 -4.58 39.42
C ASP A 709 7.85 -5.35 40.71
N LEU A 710 6.82 -5.73 41.47
CA LEU A 710 6.94 -6.55 42.67
C LEU A 710 7.40 -7.99 42.33
N ALA A 711 6.88 -8.58 41.25
CA ALA A 711 7.37 -9.87 40.75
C ALA A 711 8.83 -9.75 40.31
N MET A 712 9.17 -8.65 39.63
CA MET A 712 10.51 -8.37 39.13
C MET A 712 11.53 -8.23 40.28
N HIS A 713 11.15 -7.59 41.38
CA HIS A 713 11.95 -7.53 42.61
C HIS A 713 12.25 -8.93 43.16
N TYR A 714 11.24 -9.80 43.32
CA TYR A 714 11.46 -11.17 43.82
C TYR A 714 12.27 -12.03 42.84
N LEU A 715 12.04 -11.94 41.53
CA LEU A 715 12.81 -12.66 40.50
C LEU A 715 14.31 -12.28 40.56
N ASN A 716 14.61 -10.99 40.70
CA ASN A 716 15.98 -10.52 40.92
C ASN A 716 16.55 -11.02 42.26
N ARG A 717 15.76 -11.00 43.35
CA ARG A 717 16.18 -11.48 44.69
C ARG A 717 16.50 -12.98 44.72
N PHE A 718 15.79 -13.79 43.93
CA PHE A 718 16.03 -15.21 43.74
C PHE A 718 17.05 -15.52 42.62
N ASN A 719 17.73 -14.50 42.07
CA ASN A 719 18.74 -14.65 41.02
C ASN A 719 18.24 -15.40 39.76
N ILE A 720 17.07 -15.00 39.25
CA ILE A 720 16.49 -15.51 38.00
C ILE A 720 16.65 -14.45 36.88
N LEU A 721 17.16 -14.84 35.72
CA LEU A 721 17.22 -13.99 34.53
C LEU A 721 15.82 -13.88 33.90
N VAL A 722 15.37 -12.68 33.56
CA VAL A 722 14.03 -12.42 32.99
C VAL A 722 14.15 -11.67 31.66
N ILE A 723 13.39 -12.10 30.64
CA ILE A 723 13.26 -11.38 29.36
C ILE A 723 11.81 -11.35 28.87
N LYS A 724 11.32 -10.17 28.47
CA LYS A 724 9.98 -9.96 27.89
C LYS A 724 9.98 -10.11 26.36
N ILE A 725 9.28 -11.13 25.85
CA ILE A 725 9.11 -11.45 24.43
C ILE A 725 7.63 -11.35 24.05
N LEU A 726 7.19 -10.14 23.68
CA LEU A 726 5.79 -9.85 23.37
C LEU A 726 5.31 -10.48 22.04
N SER A 727 6.22 -10.87 21.15
CA SER A 727 5.88 -11.52 19.88
C SER A 727 5.57 -13.00 20.07
N LYS A 728 4.31 -13.38 19.80
CA LYS A 728 3.85 -14.77 19.82
C LYS A 728 4.60 -15.66 18.81
N PHE A 729 5.17 -15.09 17.75
CA PHE A 729 5.97 -15.81 16.76
C PHE A 729 7.39 -16.07 17.30
N GLU A 730 8.03 -15.06 17.89
CA GLU A 730 9.35 -15.23 18.51
C GLU A 730 9.32 -16.20 19.69
N LEU A 731 8.31 -16.09 20.57
CA LEU A 731 8.13 -16.99 21.70
C LEU A 731 7.94 -18.46 21.24
N ARG A 732 7.18 -18.67 20.15
CA ARG A 732 7.05 -20.01 19.52
C ARG A 732 8.36 -20.53 18.93
N ARG A 733 9.18 -19.67 18.31
CA ARG A 733 10.51 -20.06 17.81
C ARG A 733 11.49 -20.35 18.96
N LEU A 734 11.45 -19.58 20.06
CA LEU A 734 12.29 -19.84 21.22
C LEU A 734 11.95 -21.16 21.92
N CYS A 735 10.67 -21.53 21.99
CA CYS A 735 10.24 -22.87 22.39
C CYS A 735 10.85 -24.00 21.51
N ARG A 736 11.11 -23.74 20.20
CA ARG A 736 11.80 -24.71 19.31
C ARG A 736 13.30 -24.79 19.60
N VAL A 737 13.97 -23.68 19.93
CA VAL A 737 15.39 -23.66 20.35
C VAL A 737 15.58 -24.43 21.66
N VAL A 738 14.83 -24.04 22.69
CA VAL A 738 15.08 -24.39 24.09
C VAL A 738 14.34 -25.68 24.52
N GLY A 739 13.39 -26.14 23.71
CA GLY A 739 12.55 -27.33 23.98
C GLY A 739 11.37 -27.09 24.92
N ALA A 740 11.27 -25.90 25.55
CA ALA A 740 10.24 -25.56 26.54
C ALA A 740 8.82 -25.49 25.94
N THR A 741 7.81 -25.92 26.71
CA THR A 741 6.40 -25.66 26.40
C THR A 741 5.93 -24.34 27.02
N PRO A 742 5.16 -23.49 26.31
CA PRO A 742 4.71 -22.21 26.84
C PRO A 742 3.51 -22.36 27.79
N LEU A 743 3.69 -21.98 29.05
CA LEU A 743 2.70 -22.12 30.12
C LEU A 743 1.72 -20.95 30.18
N ALA A 744 0.43 -21.25 30.21
CA ALA A 744 -0.65 -20.26 30.35
C ALA A 744 -1.00 -19.90 31.81
N ARG A 745 -0.28 -20.46 32.78
CA ARG A 745 -0.49 -20.30 34.23
C ARG A 745 0.83 -20.04 34.94
N LEU A 746 0.81 -19.16 35.95
CA LEU A 746 1.92 -18.99 36.88
C LEU A 746 1.91 -20.11 37.94
N GLY A 747 3.09 -20.57 38.35
CA GLY A 747 3.30 -21.68 39.29
C GLY A 747 4.39 -22.64 38.79
N ALA A 748 4.83 -23.58 39.64
CA ALA A 748 5.91 -24.52 39.30
C ALA A 748 5.66 -25.30 37.99
N PRO A 749 6.55 -25.22 36.99
CA PRO A 749 6.52 -26.08 35.79
C PRO A 749 6.81 -27.55 36.13
N MET A 750 6.29 -28.48 35.35
CA MET A 750 6.79 -29.86 35.35
C MET A 750 8.19 -29.91 34.68
N PRO A 751 9.06 -30.87 35.04
CA PRO A 751 10.37 -31.02 34.41
C PRO A 751 10.31 -31.17 32.87
N ASP A 752 9.26 -31.81 32.36
CA ASP A 752 9.03 -32.05 30.93
C ASP A 752 8.48 -30.80 30.20
N GLU A 753 7.96 -29.82 30.94
CA GLU A 753 7.48 -28.54 30.40
C GLU A 753 8.60 -27.49 30.32
N MET A 754 9.62 -27.63 31.16
CA MET A 754 10.83 -26.80 31.13
C MET A 754 11.70 -27.15 29.92
N GLY A 755 12.35 -26.12 29.36
CA GLY A 755 13.44 -26.32 28.42
C GLY A 755 14.81 -26.13 29.05
N GLN A 756 15.87 -26.37 28.28
CA GLN A 756 17.27 -26.21 28.69
C GLN A 756 18.03 -25.38 27.64
N ILE A 757 18.99 -24.58 28.11
CA ILE A 757 19.86 -23.75 27.27
C ILE A 757 21.28 -23.73 27.85
N ASP A 758 22.31 -23.76 27.00
CA ASP A 758 23.71 -23.80 27.46
C ASP A 758 24.21 -22.43 27.89
N VAL A 759 23.92 -21.39 27.09
CA VAL A 759 24.29 -20.01 27.40
C VAL A 759 23.13 -19.07 27.08
N VAL A 760 22.72 -18.27 28.06
CA VAL A 760 21.98 -17.02 27.84
C VAL A 760 22.86 -15.90 28.32
N GLU A 761 23.25 -14.99 27.44
CA GLU A 761 24.06 -13.83 27.84
C GLU A 761 23.70 -12.57 27.04
N THR A 762 23.93 -11.41 27.65
CA THR A 762 23.91 -10.12 26.95
C THR A 762 25.27 -9.89 26.31
N THR A 763 25.32 -9.81 24.98
CA THR A 763 26.50 -9.36 24.24
C THR A 763 26.25 -8.01 23.60
N GLU A 764 27.28 -7.19 23.50
CA GLU A 764 27.22 -5.94 22.74
C GLU A 764 27.63 -6.20 21.28
N ILE A 765 26.76 -5.86 20.32
CA ILE A 765 27.01 -6.02 18.89
C ILE A 765 26.71 -4.68 18.22
N GLY A 766 27.75 -3.98 17.75
CA GLY A 766 27.59 -2.66 17.11
C GLY A 766 27.24 -1.50 18.05
N GLY A 767 27.35 -1.70 19.37
CA GLY A 767 26.88 -0.77 20.40
C GLY A 767 25.50 -1.14 20.96
N ASP A 768 24.71 -1.92 20.22
CA ASP A 768 23.44 -2.47 20.72
C ASP A 768 23.69 -3.64 21.66
N ARG A 769 23.00 -3.64 22.82
CA ARG A 769 23.00 -4.77 23.75
C ARG A 769 21.93 -5.77 23.38
N VAL A 770 22.36 -6.97 22.98
CA VAL A 770 21.47 -8.03 22.50
C VAL A 770 21.57 -9.25 23.40
N THR A 771 20.43 -9.83 23.76
CA THR A 771 20.38 -11.10 24.51
C THR A 771 20.50 -12.25 23.52
N VAL A 772 21.46 -13.12 23.75
CA VAL A 772 21.73 -14.28 22.90
C VAL A 772 21.48 -15.56 23.69
N PHE A 773 20.61 -16.41 23.14
CA PHE A 773 20.39 -17.80 23.55
C PHE A 773 21.23 -18.69 22.61
N ARG A 774 22.30 -19.30 23.13
CA ARG A 774 23.14 -20.26 22.38
C ARG A 774 23.04 -21.66 22.96
N GLN A 775 23.07 -22.63 22.06
CA GLN A 775 23.43 -24.01 22.36
C GLN A 775 24.85 -24.27 21.88
N GLU A 776 25.68 -24.87 22.72
CA GLU A 776 27.11 -25.12 22.46
C GLU A 776 27.47 -26.61 22.64
N ASP A 777 26.67 -27.39 23.40
CA ASP A 777 26.84 -28.83 23.53
C ASP A 777 26.54 -29.56 22.21
N VAL A 778 27.53 -30.30 21.70
CA VAL A 778 27.49 -31.02 20.39
C VAL A 778 26.29 -31.97 20.23
N ASN A 779 25.75 -32.50 21.32
CA ASN A 779 24.60 -33.42 21.31
C ASN A 779 23.23 -32.70 21.32
N ALA A 780 23.19 -31.38 21.54
CA ALA A 780 21.96 -30.62 21.72
C ALA A 780 21.49 -29.99 20.39
N ILE A 781 20.54 -30.66 19.74
CA ILE A 781 20.03 -30.27 18.41
C ILE A 781 19.13 -29.03 18.50
N THR A 782 19.66 -27.87 18.14
CA THR A 782 18.87 -26.64 17.96
C THR A 782 17.91 -26.77 16.78
N ARG A 783 16.60 -26.62 17.01
CA ARG A 783 15.62 -26.65 15.91
C ARG A 783 15.40 -25.29 15.24
N THR A 784 16.21 -24.29 15.58
CA THR A 784 16.13 -22.92 15.07
C THR A 784 17.50 -22.26 15.22
N ALA A 785 17.97 -21.59 14.17
CA ALA A 785 19.23 -20.85 14.13
C ALA A 785 18.98 -19.41 13.69
N THR A 786 19.84 -18.49 14.10
CA THR A 786 19.72 -17.07 13.77
C THR A 786 20.98 -16.55 13.09
N ILE A 787 20.85 -16.06 11.86
CA ILE A 787 21.89 -15.30 11.18
C ILE A 787 21.82 -13.85 11.68
N VAL A 788 22.89 -13.39 12.32
CA VAL A 788 23.05 -11.98 12.71
C VAL A 788 23.70 -11.24 11.56
N LEU A 789 22.93 -10.45 10.83
CA LEU A 789 23.43 -9.60 9.75
C LEU A 789 23.99 -8.29 10.30
N ARG A 790 25.15 -7.89 9.77
CA ARG A 790 25.83 -6.62 10.02
C ARG A 790 25.95 -5.83 8.72
N GLY A 791 25.90 -4.51 8.79
CA GLY A 791 25.90 -3.65 7.60
C GLY A 791 25.60 -2.19 7.88
N ALA A 792 26.05 -1.31 6.97
CA ALA A 792 26.02 0.13 7.18
C ALA A 792 24.62 0.77 7.12
N THR A 793 23.69 0.24 6.31
CA THR A 793 22.35 0.82 6.13
C THR A 793 21.25 -0.23 6.29
N GLN A 794 20.11 0.17 6.87
CA GLN A 794 18.95 -0.72 7.01
C GLN A 794 18.37 -1.17 5.66
N ASN A 795 18.37 -0.29 4.64
CA ASN A 795 17.80 -0.61 3.33
C ASN A 795 18.58 -1.73 2.63
N HIS A 796 19.91 -1.75 2.76
CA HIS A 796 20.75 -2.84 2.25
C HIS A 796 20.54 -4.12 3.06
N LEU A 797 20.47 -4.02 4.39
CA LEU A 797 20.17 -5.15 5.28
C LEU A 797 18.79 -5.77 5.02
N GLU A 798 17.80 -5.00 4.59
CA GLU A 798 16.48 -5.50 4.17
C GLU A 798 16.48 -6.21 2.81
N ASP A 799 17.51 -6.02 1.98
CA ASP A 799 17.66 -6.70 0.69
C ASP A 799 18.51 -7.97 0.81
N VAL A 800 19.58 -7.92 1.61
CA VAL A 800 20.36 -9.11 2.01
C VAL A 800 19.50 -10.10 2.80
N GLU A 801 18.55 -9.62 3.62
CA GLU A 801 17.58 -10.48 4.31
C GLU A 801 16.72 -11.29 3.33
N ARG A 802 16.30 -10.71 2.19
CA ARG A 802 15.58 -11.44 1.12
C ARG A 802 16.47 -12.46 0.42
N ALA A 803 17.68 -12.06 0.04
CA ALA A 803 18.63 -12.98 -0.61
C ALA A 803 18.94 -14.21 0.27
N ILE A 804 18.93 -14.05 1.60
CA ILE A 804 19.02 -15.15 2.56
C ILE A 804 17.74 -15.98 2.61
N ASP A 805 16.57 -15.36 2.78
CA ASP A 805 15.28 -16.08 2.86
C ASP A 805 15.02 -16.89 1.57
N ASP A 806 15.37 -16.36 0.40
CA ASP A 806 15.32 -17.04 -0.90
C ASP A 806 16.26 -18.25 -0.95
N GLY A 807 17.51 -18.11 -0.49
CA GLY A 807 18.43 -19.24 -0.35
C GLY A 807 17.88 -20.34 0.56
N VAL A 808 17.27 -19.99 1.69
CA VAL A 808 16.62 -20.95 2.60
C VAL A 808 15.38 -21.59 1.94
N ASN A 809 14.63 -20.85 1.12
CA ASN A 809 13.54 -21.40 0.31
C ASN A 809 14.03 -22.37 -0.77
N VAL A 810 15.17 -22.08 -1.42
CA VAL A 810 15.78 -23.00 -2.40
C VAL A 810 16.25 -24.29 -1.75
N VAL A 811 16.75 -24.29 -0.51
CA VAL A 811 16.98 -25.56 0.23
C VAL A 811 15.68 -26.37 0.38
N LYS A 812 14.55 -25.71 0.69
CA LYS A 812 13.23 -26.36 0.71
C LYS A 812 12.81 -26.87 -0.68
N ALA A 813 13.22 -26.23 -1.78
CA ALA A 813 13.02 -26.76 -3.13
C ALA A 813 13.92 -27.98 -3.43
N ILE A 814 15.19 -27.95 -3.07
CA ILE A 814 16.16 -29.06 -3.18
C ILE A 814 15.66 -30.31 -2.44
N THR A 815 14.99 -30.17 -1.28
CA THR A 815 14.39 -31.32 -0.58
C THR A 815 13.26 -32.03 -1.35
N LYS A 816 12.74 -31.42 -2.44
CA LYS A 816 11.79 -32.05 -3.36
C LYS A 816 12.51 -32.75 -4.52
N ASP A 817 13.46 -32.06 -5.16
CA ASP A 817 14.22 -32.54 -6.31
C ASP A 817 15.62 -31.86 -6.33
N PRO A 818 16.73 -32.62 -6.22
CA PRO A 818 18.09 -32.08 -6.04
C PRO A 818 18.88 -31.87 -7.36
N ARG A 819 18.20 -31.88 -8.51
CA ARG A 819 18.81 -31.81 -9.85
C ARG A 819 19.16 -30.39 -10.28
N LEU A 820 20.34 -30.21 -10.86
CA LEU A 820 20.90 -28.93 -11.28
C LEU A 820 21.07 -28.87 -12.81
N VAL A 821 20.83 -27.69 -13.38
CA VAL A 821 20.91 -27.38 -14.82
C VAL A 821 21.84 -26.19 -15.06
N PRO A 822 22.47 -26.05 -16.25
CA PRO A 822 23.43 -24.98 -16.51
C PRO A 822 22.75 -23.60 -16.52
N GLY A 823 23.35 -22.65 -15.79
CA GLY A 823 22.83 -21.30 -15.57
C GLY A 823 23.08 -20.34 -16.73
N ALA A 824 23.19 -19.05 -16.43
CA ALA A 824 23.58 -17.95 -17.34
C ALA A 824 22.90 -17.92 -18.73
N GLY A 825 21.71 -18.52 -18.88
CA GLY A 825 20.96 -18.62 -20.14
C GLY A 825 21.31 -19.83 -21.02
N ALA A 826 22.26 -20.70 -20.65
CA ALA A 826 22.61 -21.90 -21.43
C ALA A 826 21.43 -22.87 -21.55
N THR A 827 20.75 -23.18 -20.42
CA THR A 827 19.50 -23.96 -20.41
C THR A 827 18.44 -23.34 -21.33
N GLU A 828 18.33 -22.01 -21.33
CA GLU A 828 17.38 -21.28 -22.17
C GLU A 828 17.71 -21.36 -23.67
N ILE A 829 18.98 -21.24 -24.10
CA ILE A 829 19.36 -21.41 -25.51
C ILE A 829 19.14 -22.85 -25.98
N GLU A 830 19.53 -23.85 -25.18
CA GLU A 830 19.32 -25.27 -25.52
C GLU A 830 17.83 -25.60 -25.70
N LEU A 831 16.95 -25.01 -24.88
CA LEU A 831 15.50 -25.11 -25.05
C LEU A 831 15.02 -24.49 -26.38
N ILE A 832 15.64 -23.41 -26.89
CA ILE A 832 15.26 -22.81 -28.19
C ILE A 832 15.45 -23.82 -29.32
N GLU A 833 16.63 -24.46 -29.41
CA GLU A 833 16.94 -25.39 -30.50
C GLU A 833 16.08 -26.66 -30.40
N ARG A 834 15.97 -27.23 -29.19
CA ARG A 834 15.12 -28.41 -28.94
C ARG A 834 13.66 -28.14 -29.32
N ILE A 835 13.07 -27.02 -28.89
CA ILE A 835 11.67 -26.66 -29.17
C ILE A 835 11.47 -26.27 -30.65
N SER A 836 12.46 -25.62 -31.28
CA SER A 836 12.41 -25.29 -32.71
C SER A 836 12.42 -26.55 -33.60
N SER A 837 13.26 -27.54 -33.27
CA SER A 837 13.25 -28.85 -33.95
C SER A 837 11.90 -29.58 -33.78
N PHE A 838 11.19 -29.37 -32.67
CA PHE A 838 9.84 -29.89 -32.44
C PHE A 838 8.75 -29.09 -33.18
N ALA A 839 8.93 -27.78 -33.36
CA ALA A 839 8.05 -26.97 -34.20
C ALA A 839 8.06 -27.48 -35.64
N ASP A 840 9.23 -27.67 -36.24
CA ASP A 840 9.34 -28.09 -37.64
C ASP A 840 8.95 -29.56 -37.89
N ARG A 841 8.88 -30.38 -36.83
CA ARG A 841 8.24 -31.71 -36.84
C ARG A 841 6.70 -31.66 -36.70
N THR A 842 6.11 -30.53 -36.31
CA THR A 842 4.69 -30.40 -35.97
C THR A 842 3.90 -29.72 -37.11
N PRO A 843 3.07 -30.43 -37.88
CA PRO A 843 2.36 -29.82 -39.01
C PRO A 843 1.18 -28.93 -38.60
N GLY A 844 0.95 -27.87 -39.38
CA GLY A 844 -0.23 -27.00 -39.30
C GLY A 844 -0.04 -25.73 -38.45
N LEU A 845 -1.12 -24.97 -38.25
CA LEU A 845 -1.08 -23.65 -37.59
C LEU A 845 -0.34 -23.60 -36.22
N PRO A 846 -0.37 -24.64 -35.37
CA PRO A 846 0.41 -24.64 -34.12
C PRO A 846 1.93 -24.54 -34.31
N GLN A 847 2.49 -24.86 -35.49
CA GLN A 847 3.93 -24.74 -35.79
C GLN A 847 4.45 -23.33 -35.49
N TYR A 848 3.76 -22.30 -35.98
CA TYR A 848 4.13 -20.90 -35.80
C TYR A 848 4.13 -20.50 -34.31
N ALA A 849 3.15 -20.99 -33.55
CA ALA A 849 3.06 -20.74 -32.11
C ALA A 849 4.13 -21.48 -31.30
N ILE A 850 4.48 -22.72 -31.67
CA ILE A 850 5.58 -23.47 -31.03
C ILE A 850 6.94 -22.80 -31.32
N ARG A 851 7.17 -22.35 -32.56
CA ARG A 851 8.39 -21.62 -32.93
C ARG A 851 8.51 -20.27 -32.19
N LYS A 852 7.42 -19.51 -32.09
CA LYS A 852 7.37 -18.26 -31.31
C LYS A 852 7.45 -18.45 -29.80
N PHE A 853 7.09 -19.63 -29.28
CA PHE A 853 7.35 -20.03 -27.89
C PHE A 853 8.84 -20.31 -27.66
N ALA A 854 9.54 -20.94 -28.61
CA ALA A 854 10.99 -21.10 -28.57
C ALA A 854 11.68 -19.73 -28.55
N GLU A 855 11.39 -18.86 -29.52
CA GLU A 855 11.96 -17.50 -29.60
C GLU A 855 11.73 -16.62 -28.34
N ALA A 856 10.78 -16.97 -27.46
CA ALA A 856 10.56 -16.21 -26.23
C ALA A 856 11.65 -16.44 -25.17
N PHE A 857 12.38 -17.57 -25.22
CA PHE A 857 13.46 -17.86 -24.27
C PHE A 857 14.71 -16.99 -24.48
N GLU A 858 14.91 -16.44 -25.68
CA GLU A 858 16.00 -15.49 -25.98
C GLU A 858 16.09 -14.31 -25.00
N VAL A 859 14.96 -13.93 -24.39
CA VAL A 859 14.88 -12.79 -23.48
C VAL A 859 15.81 -12.92 -22.28
N VAL A 860 16.12 -14.14 -21.81
CA VAL A 860 16.98 -14.37 -20.65
C VAL A 860 18.45 -14.03 -20.97
N PRO A 861 19.14 -14.73 -21.90
CA PRO A 861 20.52 -14.40 -22.26
C PRO A 861 20.65 -12.97 -22.84
N ARG A 862 19.64 -12.49 -23.60
CA ARG A 862 19.60 -11.09 -24.08
C ARG A 862 19.64 -10.09 -22.93
N THR A 863 18.77 -10.26 -21.93
CA THR A 863 18.69 -9.34 -20.78
C THR A 863 19.94 -9.41 -19.90
N LEU A 864 20.57 -10.58 -19.79
CA LEU A 864 21.84 -10.75 -19.08
C LEU A 864 22.96 -9.92 -19.76
N ALA A 865 23.16 -10.09 -21.07
CA ALA A 865 24.14 -9.32 -21.84
C ALA A 865 23.85 -7.81 -21.82
N GLU A 866 22.59 -7.39 -22.02
CA GLU A 866 22.14 -5.98 -21.92
C GLU A 866 22.38 -5.37 -20.52
N SER A 867 22.35 -6.19 -19.46
CA SER A 867 22.57 -5.74 -18.07
C SER A 867 24.04 -5.62 -17.71
N ALA A 868 24.90 -6.51 -18.23
CA ALA A 868 26.36 -6.40 -18.16
C ALA A 868 26.90 -5.25 -19.04
N GLY A 869 26.20 -4.92 -20.13
CA GLY A 869 26.58 -3.86 -21.07
C GLY A 869 27.29 -4.37 -22.34
N LEU A 870 27.21 -5.67 -22.61
CA LEU A 870 27.71 -6.31 -23.83
C LEU A 870 26.74 -6.09 -25.01
N ASP A 871 27.20 -6.23 -26.26
CA ASP A 871 26.28 -6.32 -27.39
C ASP A 871 25.60 -7.70 -27.41
N ALA A 872 24.35 -7.73 -26.95
CA ALA A 872 23.52 -8.93 -26.96
C ALA A 872 23.33 -9.53 -28.36
N THR A 873 23.52 -8.76 -29.44
CA THR A 873 23.48 -9.28 -30.82
C THR A 873 24.64 -10.22 -31.10
N GLU A 874 25.84 -9.82 -30.68
CA GLU A 874 27.07 -10.60 -30.85
C GLU A 874 27.07 -11.81 -29.92
N VAL A 875 26.80 -11.62 -28.63
CA VAL A 875 26.75 -12.71 -27.63
C VAL A 875 25.72 -13.78 -28.03
N LEU A 876 24.50 -13.41 -28.45
CA LEU A 876 23.51 -14.40 -28.90
C LEU A 876 23.98 -15.17 -30.14
N SER A 877 24.67 -14.52 -31.08
CA SER A 877 25.17 -15.20 -32.29
C SER A 877 26.27 -16.23 -31.97
N ARG A 878 27.11 -15.93 -30.97
CA ARG A 878 28.14 -16.84 -30.46
C ARG A 878 27.52 -18.03 -29.72
N LEU A 879 26.55 -17.78 -28.83
CA LEU A 879 25.80 -18.83 -28.13
C LEU A 879 25.06 -19.79 -29.09
N TYR A 880 24.33 -19.25 -30.08
CA TYR A 880 23.68 -20.09 -31.10
C TYR A 880 24.70 -20.94 -31.88
N THR A 881 25.92 -20.43 -32.11
CA THR A 881 26.99 -21.19 -32.77
C THR A 881 27.54 -22.32 -31.89
N ALA A 882 27.73 -22.08 -30.59
CA ALA A 882 28.18 -23.10 -29.63
C ALA A 882 27.16 -24.26 -29.49
N HIS A 883 25.91 -23.95 -29.18
CA HIS A 883 24.86 -24.97 -29.01
C HIS A 883 24.57 -25.77 -30.29
N HIS A 884 24.64 -25.14 -31.47
CA HIS A 884 24.41 -25.86 -32.73
C HIS A 884 25.59 -26.77 -33.10
N ARG A 885 26.84 -26.42 -32.73
CA ARG A 885 28.00 -27.33 -32.83
C ARG A 885 27.83 -28.54 -31.89
N ALA A 886 27.52 -28.30 -30.61
CA ALA A 886 27.31 -29.36 -29.62
C ALA A 886 26.13 -30.30 -29.96
N SER A 887 25.16 -29.83 -30.75
CA SER A 887 24.03 -30.63 -31.24
C SER A 887 24.37 -31.61 -32.37
N ALA A 888 25.58 -31.56 -32.94
CA ALA A 888 26.03 -32.47 -34.00
C ALA A 888 26.66 -33.76 -33.42
N PRO A 889 26.06 -34.95 -33.62
CA PRO A 889 26.55 -36.19 -32.99
C PRO A 889 27.76 -36.80 -33.73
N GLY A 890 28.92 -36.17 -33.56
CA GLY A 890 30.26 -36.77 -33.68
C GLY A 890 30.80 -37.02 -35.09
N GLU A 891 31.74 -36.18 -35.51
CA GLU A 891 32.93 -36.65 -36.22
C GLU A 891 34.08 -36.76 -35.21
N SER A 892 34.30 -37.98 -34.70
CA SER A 892 35.44 -38.25 -33.81
C SER A 892 36.74 -38.33 -34.61
N SER A 893 37.63 -37.36 -34.37
CA SER A 893 39.08 -37.46 -34.60
C SER A 893 39.55 -38.20 -35.87
N SER A 894 39.52 -37.50 -37.01
CA SER A 894 40.34 -37.84 -38.19
C SER A 894 41.65 -37.04 -38.19
N GLU A 895 42.77 -37.72 -38.45
CA GLU A 895 44.13 -37.16 -38.40
C GLU A 895 44.43 -36.17 -39.56
N GLY A 896 45.21 -35.12 -39.27
CA GLY A 896 45.72 -34.13 -40.24
C GLY A 896 45.15 -32.71 -40.03
N ASP A 897 45.94 -31.64 -39.93
CA ASP A 897 47.41 -31.50 -39.99
C ASP A 897 47.90 -30.45 -38.97
N ASP A 898 49.17 -30.54 -38.53
CA ASP A 898 49.82 -29.55 -37.65
C ASP A 898 50.23 -28.27 -38.43
N GLU A 899 49.68 -27.10 -38.09
CA GLU A 899 50.34 -25.80 -38.31
C GLU A 899 50.23 -24.91 -37.05
N GLU A 900 51.35 -24.32 -36.64
CA GLU A 900 51.51 -23.64 -35.33
C GLU A 900 50.85 -22.24 -35.33
N GLY A 901 49.76 -22.06 -34.55
CA GLY A 901 48.84 -20.90 -34.69
C GLY A 901 48.40 -20.13 -33.42
N SER A 902 48.88 -20.48 -32.22
CA SER A 902 48.79 -19.66 -30.99
C SER A 902 47.42 -19.22 -30.43
N SER A 903 46.58 -20.15 -29.99
CA SER A 903 45.76 -20.03 -28.76
C SER A 903 45.19 -21.38 -28.32
N GLU A 904 44.97 -21.58 -27.02
CA GLU A 904 44.31 -22.77 -26.47
C GLU A 904 42.79 -22.58 -26.58
N GLU A 905 42.19 -22.97 -27.71
CA GLU A 905 40.73 -22.90 -27.92
C GLU A 905 40.03 -24.09 -27.24
N GLU A 906 39.25 -23.81 -26.19
CA GLU A 906 38.43 -24.81 -25.48
C GLU A 906 37.22 -25.24 -26.33
N GLU A 907 36.87 -26.52 -26.34
CA GLU A 907 35.78 -27.03 -27.19
C GLU A 907 34.39 -26.56 -26.70
N PRO A 908 33.60 -25.86 -27.54
CA PRO A 908 32.32 -25.28 -27.11
C PRO A 908 31.24 -26.34 -26.89
N TYR A 909 30.83 -26.51 -25.63
CA TYR A 909 29.82 -27.46 -25.19
C TYR A 909 28.41 -26.83 -25.08
N TRP A 910 27.36 -27.62 -24.86
CA TRP A 910 25.99 -27.10 -24.70
C TRP A 910 25.73 -26.43 -23.34
N THR A 911 26.72 -26.39 -22.46
CA THR A 911 26.69 -25.68 -21.16
C THR A 911 27.26 -24.25 -21.24
N THR A 912 27.71 -23.81 -22.43
CA THR A 912 28.16 -22.44 -22.67
C THR A 912 27.02 -21.44 -22.44
N GLY A 913 27.23 -20.48 -21.54
CA GLY A 913 26.29 -19.42 -21.19
C GLY A 913 26.85 -18.02 -21.42
N VAL A 914 26.06 -17.00 -21.08
CA VAL A 914 26.49 -15.59 -21.15
C VAL A 914 27.56 -15.33 -20.08
N ASP A 915 28.74 -14.89 -20.49
CA ASP A 915 29.69 -14.27 -19.57
C ASP A 915 29.22 -12.85 -19.23
N LEU A 916 29.48 -12.42 -18.00
CA LEU A 916 29.10 -11.13 -17.45
C LEU A 916 30.31 -10.29 -17.03
N GLU A 917 31.50 -10.89 -16.93
CA GLU A 917 32.74 -10.15 -16.71
C GLU A 917 33.31 -9.68 -18.06
N ILE A 918 33.85 -8.46 -18.07
CA ILE A 918 34.45 -7.87 -19.29
C ILE A 918 35.96 -8.19 -19.27
N GLY A 919 36.27 -9.48 -19.37
CA GLY A 919 37.63 -10.02 -19.42
C GLY A 919 38.23 -10.04 -20.83
N ASP A 920 39.25 -10.89 -21.01
CA ASP A 920 39.74 -11.29 -22.34
C ASP A 920 38.83 -12.36 -23.00
N SER A 921 37.72 -12.73 -22.34
CA SER A 921 36.71 -13.70 -22.78
C SER A 921 35.77 -13.12 -23.84
N ASP A 922 35.31 -13.98 -24.76
CA ASP A 922 34.48 -13.59 -25.91
C ASP A 922 32.98 -13.42 -25.54
N GLY A 923 32.68 -12.98 -24.32
CA GLY A 923 31.31 -12.77 -23.81
C GLY A 923 30.52 -14.07 -23.54
N THR A 924 31.20 -15.22 -23.54
CA THR A 924 30.63 -16.55 -23.30
C THR A 924 31.58 -17.42 -22.47
N LEU A 925 31.06 -18.17 -21.51
CA LEU A 925 31.81 -19.07 -20.61
C LEU A 925 31.13 -20.44 -20.47
N ASP A 926 31.82 -21.49 -20.01
CA ASP A 926 31.15 -22.73 -19.59
C ASP A 926 30.60 -22.61 -18.17
N THR A 927 29.27 -22.69 -18.04
CA THR A 927 28.58 -22.57 -16.76
C THR A 927 28.73 -23.80 -15.85
N ALA A 928 29.09 -24.96 -16.41
CA ALA A 928 29.25 -26.19 -15.64
C ALA A 928 30.59 -26.22 -14.88
N GLU A 929 31.67 -25.76 -15.53
CA GLU A 929 33.02 -25.73 -14.96
C GLU A 929 33.15 -24.64 -13.90
N GLU A 930 32.71 -23.42 -14.22
CA GLU A 930 32.57 -22.33 -13.24
C GLU A 930 31.53 -22.65 -12.14
N GLY A 931 30.69 -23.68 -12.33
CA GLY A 931 29.71 -24.13 -11.34
C GLY A 931 28.56 -23.14 -11.13
N ILE A 932 28.19 -22.40 -12.18
CA ILE A 932 27.05 -21.49 -12.24
C ILE A 932 25.81 -22.31 -12.63
N LEU A 933 25.25 -23.02 -11.64
CA LEU A 933 24.11 -23.91 -11.83
C LEU A 933 22.82 -23.38 -11.21
N ASP A 934 21.71 -23.57 -11.91
CA ASP A 934 20.35 -23.26 -11.46
C ASP A 934 19.61 -24.54 -11.01
N LEU A 935 18.65 -24.42 -10.09
CA LEU A 935 17.84 -25.56 -9.65
C LEU A 935 16.78 -25.92 -10.71
N MET A 936 16.80 -27.16 -11.21
CA MET A 936 15.87 -27.64 -12.24
C MET A 936 14.40 -27.46 -11.84
N ALA A 937 14.08 -27.72 -10.55
CA ALA A 937 12.72 -27.55 -10.01
C ALA A 937 12.23 -26.10 -10.07
N THR A 938 13.11 -25.12 -9.86
CA THR A 938 12.78 -23.69 -9.93
C THR A 938 12.46 -23.29 -11.36
N LYS A 939 13.32 -23.67 -12.34
CA LYS A 939 13.11 -23.45 -13.78
C LYS A 939 11.81 -24.11 -14.26
N MET A 940 11.61 -25.39 -13.91
CA MET A 940 10.42 -26.16 -14.29
C MET A 940 9.12 -25.51 -13.79
N SER A 941 9.11 -25.02 -12.54
CA SER A 941 7.98 -24.26 -11.98
C SER A 941 7.79 -22.91 -12.67
N ALA A 942 8.87 -22.17 -12.91
CA ALA A 942 8.81 -20.84 -13.50
C ALA A 942 8.29 -20.86 -14.95
N ILE A 943 8.82 -21.76 -15.79
CA ILE A 943 8.37 -21.96 -17.18
C ILE A 943 6.89 -22.33 -17.21
N ARG A 944 6.46 -23.19 -16.29
CA ARG A 944 5.06 -23.61 -16.15
C ARG A 944 4.15 -22.44 -15.79
N LEU A 945 4.45 -21.69 -14.73
CA LEU A 945 3.63 -20.57 -14.27
C LEU A 945 3.61 -19.41 -15.27
N ALA A 946 4.73 -19.11 -15.94
CA ALA A 946 4.78 -18.14 -17.02
C ALA A 946 3.88 -18.53 -18.21
N SER A 947 3.94 -19.81 -18.62
CA SER A 947 3.11 -20.35 -19.69
C SER A 947 1.62 -20.32 -19.34
N GLU A 948 1.25 -20.72 -18.11
CA GLU A 948 -0.13 -20.70 -17.63
C GLU A 948 -0.67 -19.25 -17.49
N ALA A 949 0.17 -18.30 -17.06
CA ALA A 949 -0.17 -16.87 -17.01
C ALA A 949 -0.38 -16.26 -18.41
N ALA A 950 0.55 -16.50 -19.35
CA ALA A 950 0.41 -16.01 -20.73
C ALA A 950 -0.82 -16.62 -21.42
N ARG A 951 -1.05 -17.93 -21.27
CA ARG A 951 -2.23 -18.62 -21.81
C ARG A 951 -3.54 -18.10 -21.23
N THR A 952 -3.60 -17.82 -19.93
CA THR A 952 -4.83 -17.29 -19.30
C THR A 952 -5.11 -15.86 -19.78
N VAL A 953 -4.10 -14.98 -19.90
CA VAL A 953 -4.28 -13.65 -20.50
C VAL A 953 -4.78 -13.73 -21.95
N LEU A 954 -4.22 -14.61 -22.79
CA LEU A 954 -4.66 -14.81 -24.19
C LEU A 954 -6.06 -15.44 -24.32
N SER A 955 -6.54 -16.11 -23.27
CA SER A 955 -7.90 -16.70 -23.25
C SER A 955 -9.01 -15.71 -22.89
N VAL A 956 -8.67 -14.49 -22.45
CA VAL A 956 -9.66 -13.44 -22.13
C VAL A 956 -9.99 -12.62 -23.38
N ASP A 957 -11.19 -12.86 -23.91
CA ASP A 957 -11.77 -12.14 -25.05
C ASP A 957 -12.50 -10.84 -24.64
N GLN A 958 -13.14 -10.81 -23.46
CA GLN A 958 -13.86 -9.65 -22.94
C GLN A 958 -13.46 -9.33 -21.49
N ILE A 959 -13.15 -8.06 -21.22
CA ILE A 959 -12.96 -7.54 -19.86
C ILE A 959 -14.08 -6.56 -19.52
N ILE A 960 -14.82 -6.85 -18.45
CA ILE A 960 -15.83 -5.95 -17.87
C ILE A 960 -15.29 -5.35 -16.57
N VAL A 961 -14.99 -4.05 -16.59
CA VAL A 961 -14.47 -3.31 -15.43
C VAL A 961 -15.60 -2.50 -14.78
N SER A 962 -15.80 -2.68 -13.48
CA SER A 962 -16.65 -1.78 -12.68
C SER A 962 -15.82 -0.61 -12.16
N ARG A 963 -16.39 0.60 -12.19
CA ARG A 963 -15.80 1.77 -11.53
C ARG A 963 -15.49 1.44 -10.07
N GLN A 964 -14.22 1.61 -9.68
CA GLN A 964 -13.77 1.40 -8.31
C GLN A 964 -14.64 2.15 -7.31
N ALA A 965 -15.08 1.46 -6.26
CA ALA A 965 -15.85 2.06 -5.19
C ALA A 965 -14.96 3.06 -4.42
N GLY A 966 -15.29 4.34 -4.53
CA GLY A 966 -14.52 5.43 -3.90
C GLY A 966 -14.66 5.43 -2.39
N GLY A 967 -13.85 4.62 -1.71
CA GLY A 967 -13.58 4.78 -0.29
C GLY A 967 -12.85 6.11 -0.02
N PRO A 968 -12.86 6.61 1.23
CA PRO A 968 -12.02 7.74 1.61
C PRO A 968 -10.55 7.38 1.38
N LYS A 969 -9.77 8.31 0.82
CA LYS A 969 -8.32 8.13 0.70
C LYS A 969 -7.71 7.88 2.09
N PRO A 970 -6.69 7.01 2.22
CA PRO A 970 -5.88 7.01 3.44
C PRO A 970 -5.28 8.41 3.64
N PRO A 971 -5.23 8.93 4.87
CA PRO A 971 -4.58 10.21 5.14
C PRO A 971 -3.08 10.08 4.80
N GLN A 972 -2.57 10.95 3.93
CA GLN A 972 -1.13 11.06 3.72
C GLN A 972 -0.48 11.53 5.03
N GLY A 973 0.62 10.88 5.42
CA GLY A 973 1.35 11.24 6.63
C GLY A 973 1.89 12.66 6.55
N GLY A 974 1.29 13.57 7.31
CA GLY A 974 1.90 14.86 7.61
C GLY A 974 3.06 14.62 8.58
N GLY A 975 4.29 14.85 8.13
CA GLY A 975 5.47 14.76 8.96
C GLY A 975 5.66 16.04 9.78
N ASP A 976 5.28 15.98 11.06
CA ASP A 976 5.94 16.71 12.15
C ASP A 976 5.55 16.01 13.46
N TRP A 977 6.53 15.36 14.10
CA TRP A 977 6.35 14.64 15.39
C TRP A 977 7.41 14.99 16.44
N ASP A 978 8.39 15.84 16.10
CA ASP A 978 9.47 16.28 17.00
C ASP A 978 9.27 17.75 17.42
N GLN A 979 8.09 18.09 17.97
CA GLN A 979 7.85 19.42 18.57
C GLN A 979 6.70 19.49 19.60
N ASP A 980 6.75 18.65 20.65
CA ASP A 980 6.21 18.93 22.00
C ASP A 980 6.80 17.97 23.06
#